data_AF-A0A7X8QNC2-F1
#
_entry.id   AF-A0A7X8QNC2-F1
#
_cell.length_a   1.000
_cell.length_b   1.000
_cell.length_c   1.000
_cell.angle_alpha   90.00
_cell.angle_beta   90.00
_cell.angle_gamma   90.00
#
_symmetry.space_group_name_H-M   'P 1'
#
loop_
_entity.id
_entity.type
_entity.pdbx_description
1 polymer ?
#
loop_
_entity_poly.entity_id
_entity_poly.type
_entity_poly.pdbx_seq_one_letter_code
_entity_poly.pdbx_strand_id
1 'polypeptide(L)'
;MKSMKRFLALLLFSTFLLFSLSPSLSAQAQSVWSENKKVTANGKTWNVQVVWTNLNDPTIRLETVVAKNQVGQVNSLKNIVDSTKTAEIQPLAGINGTFFNAYDATYQQPMGTILSKGKFLHLSTTGTTLGFDHNGKFTTSPLYVTIQGGINDQWEWPNNWYAWNVNHYYTDPTAISIFTPDYGTKTPPNNVTSVVVDKGVIVNIGTGQQTIPSDGYVIVTGNPTMLEKFKTGDTLMYQYKTFVNTFNPSTSTQKLDWSHIRTGLSAGPLLVKNGVPALNAKAEGFSEPKIISASAQRSFIGVTKNNQLAMGTVAGANMEDLTQIALQMGLIEAINLDGGASSGLYYKGSYLHTPGREISNALVVTKLQERPIKVLLNNQPIFFDVDPFIKKPENITLVPLRQIAEALGAVISYDAGTQQIRLDRGKDILYLKANSNQMTINGKTKQMATSIVSKNGRTMVPVRFVTEVFGGEVTWHEDTKTVGLKIDIVNIEELYAQALKLETSGNLEGAITKYLAILDANDQHLPSLRKLAEIYSKKQDHANTIYYYEKFLNIDKDDTGIWGSLGWSKLALQDFTGAAQAFLKQVELNPDSFQGYYGLGAVYSYYGNEDIAKAKSYFQKALEKGATGAQKNHAENYIQTK
;
A
#
# COMPACT_ATOMS: atom_id res chain seq x y z
N MET A 1 5.53 102.63 5.07
CA MET A 1 5.41 103.22 3.72
C MET A 1 6.78 103.53 3.14
N LYS A 2 7.34 102.65 2.31
CA LYS A 2 8.23 102.95 1.16
C LYS A 2 8.47 101.66 0.37
N SER A 3 8.10 101.70 -0.91
CA SER A 3 8.45 100.83 -2.07
C SER A 3 8.65 99.32 -1.85
N MET A 4 7.81 98.43 -2.40
CA MET A 4 7.59 98.12 -3.82
C MET A 4 8.81 97.50 -4.53
N LYS A 5 8.77 96.19 -4.80
CA LYS A 5 8.95 95.53 -6.12
C LYS A 5 8.69 94.01 -5.96
N ARG A 6 7.57 93.49 -6.49
CA ARG A 6 7.41 92.81 -7.82
C ARG A 6 8.14 91.44 -7.82
N PHE A 7 7.59 90.28 -8.22
CA PHE A 7 6.42 89.92 -9.02
C PHE A 7 6.28 88.37 -9.07
N LEU A 8 5.08 87.89 -9.45
CA LEU A 8 4.73 86.54 -9.98
C LEU A 8 4.68 85.39 -8.93
N ALA A 9 3.66 84.53 -8.85
CA ALA A 9 2.65 84.13 -9.83
C ALA A 9 1.35 83.62 -9.17
N LEU A 10 0.22 83.89 -9.84
CA LEU A 10 -1.06 83.14 -9.78
C LEU A 10 -0.78 81.64 -10.07
N LEU A 11 -1.57 80.63 -9.66
CA LEU A 11 -3.01 80.49 -9.90
C LEU A 11 -3.53 79.21 -9.20
N LEU A 12 -4.75 79.34 -8.68
CA LEU A 12 -5.87 78.38 -8.60
C LEU A 12 -5.73 77.02 -7.88
N PHE A 13 -6.52 76.96 -6.81
CA PHE A 13 -7.21 75.82 -6.23
C PHE A 13 -7.64 74.77 -7.27
N SER A 14 -7.24 73.52 -7.03
CA SER A 14 -8.02 72.35 -7.42
C SER A 14 -8.07 71.37 -6.24
N THR A 15 -9.27 70.87 -6.03
CA THR A 15 -9.71 69.88 -5.04
C THR A 15 -8.78 68.67 -4.94
N PHE A 16 -8.12 68.49 -3.80
CA PHE A 16 -7.50 67.21 -3.44
C PHE A 16 -8.58 66.30 -2.85
N LEU A 17 -9.13 65.41 -3.69
CA LEU A 17 -9.91 64.27 -3.26
C LEU A 17 -8.99 63.37 -2.42
N LEU A 18 -9.26 63.27 -1.11
CA LEU A 18 -8.70 62.23 -0.24
C LEU A 18 -9.28 60.88 -0.67
N PHE A 19 -8.68 60.25 -1.68
CA PHE A 19 -8.82 58.80 -1.84
C PHE A 19 -8.04 58.17 -0.69
N SER A 20 -8.78 57.69 0.31
CA SER A 20 -8.32 56.61 1.18
C SER A 20 -7.78 55.51 0.28
N LEU A 21 -6.47 55.29 0.30
CA LEU A 21 -5.86 54.05 -0.15
C LEU A 21 -6.40 52.94 0.78
N SER A 22 -7.58 52.43 0.45
CA SER A 22 -7.94 51.06 0.78
C SER A 22 -6.76 50.21 0.30
N PRO A 23 -6.18 49.34 1.15
CA PRO A 23 -5.15 48.44 0.67
C PRO A 23 -5.75 47.69 -0.51
N SER A 24 -5.15 47.89 -1.69
CA SER A 24 -5.50 47.17 -2.90
C SER A 24 -5.57 45.69 -2.56
N LEU A 25 -6.73 45.08 -2.81
CA LEU A 25 -6.85 43.63 -2.99
C LEU A 25 -5.92 43.23 -4.15
N SER A 26 -4.64 43.06 -3.88
CA SER A 26 -3.67 42.54 -4.85
C SER A 26 -2.49 41.81 -4.19
N ALA A 27 -2.66 41.33 -2.96
CA ALA A 27 -1.84 40.26 -2.43
C ALA A 27 -2.59 38.95 -2.66
N GLN A 28 -2.52 38.41 -3.87
CA GLN A 28 -2.71 36.97 -4.01
C GLN A 28 -1.54 36.35 -3.24
N ALA A 29 -1.79 35.96 -1.99
CA ALA A 29 -0.77 35.49 -1.07
C ALA A 29 0.08 34.43 -1.77
N GLN A 30 1.37 34.72 -1.93
CA GLN A 30 2.30 33.88 -2.67
C GLN A 30 2.23 32.44 -2.13
N SER A 31 2.00 31.45 -2.99
CA SER A 31 1.83 30.04 -2.56
C SER A 31 3.09 29.47 -1.89
N VAL A 32 4.27 29.93 -2.30
CA VAL A 32 5.56 29.51 -1.74
C VAL A 32 6.51 30.70 -1.70
N TRP A 33 7.07 31.04 -0.55
CA TRP A 33 8.02 32.14 -0.37
C TRP A 33 9.15 31.75 0.57
N SER A 34 10.24 32.53 0.60
CA SER A 34 11.35 32.31 1.53
C SER A 34 11.61 33.54 2.39
N GLU A 35 12.09 33.35 3.60
CA GLU A 35 12.53 34.41 4.50
C GLU A 35 13.70 33.97 5.37
N ASN A 36 14.48 34.95 5.87
CA ASN A 36 15.42 34.77 6.97
C ASN A 36 14.76 35.31 8.24
N LYS A 37 14.24 34.41 9.07
CA LYS A 37 13.49 34.77 10.27
C LYS A 37 14.40 34.84 11.49
N LYS A 38 14.37 35.95 12.22
CA LYS A 38 14.96 36.05 13.55
C LYS A 38 14.00 35.50 14.58
N VAL A 39 14.41 34.49 15.33
CA VAL A 39 13.59 33.81 16.35
C VAL A 39 14.34 33.84 17.67
N THR A 40 13.73 34.39 18.71
CA THR A 40 14.31 34.36 20.06
C THR A 40 13.75 33.16 20.82
N ALA A 41 14.61 32.22 21.18
CA ALA A 41 14.26 30.98 21.89
C ALA A 41 15.42 30.60 22.82
N ASN A 42 15.11 30.09 24.02
CA ASN A 42 16.10 29.72 25.05
C ASN A 42 17.11 30.85 25.37
N GLY A 43 16.64 32.11 25.40
CA GLY A 43 17.51 33.26 25.69
C GLY A 43 18.51 33.63 24.58
N LYS A 44 18.45 32.98 23.41
CA LYS A 44 19.29 33.26 22.25
C LYS A 44 18.44 33.66 21.04
N THR A 45 18.97 34.54 20.19
CA THR A 45 18.37 34.86 18.89
C THR A 45 19.00 33.99 17.80
N TRP A 46 18.14 33.32 17.04
CA TRP A 46 18.48 32.41 15.95
C TRP A 46 18.11 33.03 14.61
N ASN A 47 19.00 32.91 13.63
CA ASN A 47 18.69 33.22 12.23
C ASN A 47 18.26 31.93 11.54
N VAL A 48 16.97 31.81 11.27
CA VAL A 48 16.36 30.65 10.62
C VAL A 48 16.12 30.97 9.15
N GLN A 49 16.72 30.20 8.25
CA GLN A 49 16.38 30.28 6.83
C GLN A 49 15.18 29.36 6.60
N VAL A 50 14.09 29.87 6.04
CA VAL A 50 12.86 29.08 5.89
C VAL A 50 12.21 29.35 4.53
N VAL A 51 11.72 28.27 3.92
CA VAL A 51 10.76 28.32 2.83
C VAL A 51 9.39 27.98 3.41
N TRP A 52 8.46 28.91 3.24
CA TRP A 52 7.07 28.73 3.60
C TRP A 52 6.24 28.32 2.39
N THR A 53 5.26 27.45 2.61
CA THR A 53 4.32 26.98 1.59
C THR A 53 2.90 27.00 2.15
N ASN A 54 1.97 27.66 1.43
CA ASN A 54 0.55 27.62 1.75
C ASN A 54 -0.06 26.32 1.21
N LEU A 55 -0.31 25.35 2.11
CA LEU A 55 -0.88 24.05 1.74
C LEU A 55 -2.38 24.12 1.41
N ASN A 56 -3.02 25.28 1.57
CA ASN A 56 -4.40 25.49 1.10
C ASN A 56 -4.46 25.77 -0.42
N ASP A 57 -3.32 26.05 -1.08
CA ASP A 57 -3.27 26.14 -2.53
C ASP A 57 -3.39 24.73 -3.13
N PRO A 58 -4.49 24.38 -3.83
CA PRO A 58 -4.74 23.03 -4.31
C PRO A 58 -3.83 22.63 -5.48
N THR A 59 -3.01 23.55 -5.99
CA THR A 59 -1.99 23.27 -7.02
C THR A 59 -0.63 22.94 -6.43
N ILE A 60 -0.45 23.09 -5.12
CA ILE A 60 0.79 22.70 -4.45
C ILE A 60 0.80 21.19 -4.20
N ARG A 61 1.95 20.56 -4.47
CA ARG A 61 2.19 19.16 -4.17
C ARG A 61 3.55 18.98 -3.53
N LEU A 62 3.59 18.11 -2.53
CA LEU A 62 4.81 17.64 -1.90
C LEU A 62 5.07 16.21 -2.29
N GLU A 63 6.34 15.92 -2.60
CA GLU A 63 6.79 14.56 -2.87
C GLU A 63 8.13 14.31 -2.18
N THR A 64 8.28 13.11 -1.63
CA THR A 64 9.58 12.58 -1.22
C THR A 64 10.25 12.03 -2.46
N VAL A 65 11.44 12.53 -2.77
CA VAL A 65 12.17 12.18 -4.00
C VAL A 65 13.51 11.56 -3.60
N VAL A 66 13.78 10.37 -4.13
CA VAL A 66 15.07 9.69 -3.96
C VAL A 66 16.03 10.11 -5.08
N ALA A 67 17.31 10.22 -4.76
CA ALA A 67 18.33 10.63 -5.70
C ALA A 67 18.38 9.70 -6.92
N LYS A 68 18.51 10.29 -8.12
CA LYS A 68 18.58 9.55 -9.40
C LYS A 68 17.39 8.59 -9.63
N ASN A 69 16.25 8.82 -8.96
CA ASN A 69 15.10 7.92 -8.96
C ASN A 69 15.43 6.48 -8.49
N GLN A 70 16.45 6.33 -7.63
CA GLN A 70 16.93 5.04 -7.16
C GLN A 70 17.26 5.08 -5.67
N VAL A 71 16.72 4.13 -4.91
CA VAL A 71 17.00 3.97 -3.47
C VAL A 71 18.48 3.64 -3.29
N GLY A 72 19.12 4.26 -2.29
CA GLY A 72 20.53 4.00 -1.97
C GLY A 72 21.53 4.73 -2.87
N GLN A 73 21.07 5.64 -3.73
CA GLN A 73 21.93 6.58 -4.47
C GLN A 73 21.96 7.95 -3.79
N VAL A 74 22.91 8.79 -4.19
CA VAL A 74 23.03 10.21 -3.81
C VAL A 74 23.13 11.13 -5.02
N ASN A 75 22.73 12.39 -4.84
CA ASN A 75 22.89 13.47 -5.82
C ASN A 75 22.85 14.84 -5.10
N SER A 76 23.20 15.92 -5.79
CA SER A 76 22.95 17.27 -5.28
C SER A 76 21.46 17.52 -5.05
N LEU A 77 21.10 18.26 -3.98
CA LEU A 77 19.72 18.61 -3.68
C LEU A 77 19.03 19.31 -4.86
N LYS A 78 19.74 20.20 -5.56
CA LYS A 78 19.24 20.84 -6.79
C LYS A 78 18.80 19.83 -7.84
N ASN A 79 19.63 18.83 -8.15
CA ASN A 79 19.30 17.83 -9.16
C ASN A 79 18.11 16.96 -8.73
N ILE A 80 17.98 16.66 -7.44
CA ILE A 80 16.81 15.96 -6.90
C ILE A 80 15.55 16.81 -7.11
N VAL A 81 15.59 18.10 -6.76
CA VAL A 81 14.47 19.02 -6.99
C VAL A 81 14.12 19.13 -8.47
N ASP A 82 15.12 19.37 -9.33
CA ASP A 82 14.93 19.55 -10.77
C ASP A 82 14.42 18.29 -11.47
N SER A 83 14.72 17.09 -10.94
CA SER A 83 14.23 15.82 -11.49
C SER A 83 12.71 15.67 -11.45
N THR A 84 12.01 16.48 -10.65
CA THR A 84 10.54 16.49 -10.58
C THR A 84 9.88 17.30 -11.69
N LYS A 85 10.65 18.09 -12.44
CA LYS A 85 10.12 18.96 -13.50
C LYS A 85 9.53 18.13 -14.65
N THR A 86 8.29 18.43 -15.01
CA THR A 86 7.63 17.88 -16.19
C THR A 86 6.89 19.01 -16.92
N ALA A 87 6.19 18.70 -18.02
CA ALA A 87 5.28 19.67 -18.64
C ALA A 87 4.12 20.08 -17.71
N GLU A 88 3.73 19.21 -16.76
CA GLU A 88 2.60 19.40 -15.84
C GLU A 88 3.04 19.92 -14.46
N ILE A 89 4.34 19.84 -14.14
CA ILE A 89 4.88 20.06 -12.79
C ILE A 89 6.08 20.99 -12.83
N GLN A 90 6.01 22.07 -12.03
CA GLN A 90 7.12 22.99 -11.82
C GLN A 90 7.69 22.85 -10.39
N PRO A 91 8.96 22.44 -10.21
CA PRO A 91 9.59 22.48 -8.89
C PRO A 91 9.77 23.91 -8.39
N LEU A 92 9.52 24.12 -7.09
CA LEU A 92 9.63 25.42 -6.42
C LEU A 92 10.68 25.43 -5.32
N ALA A 93 10.76 24.37 -4.51
CA ALA A 93 11.67 24.29 -3.38
C ALA A 93 12.02 22.84 -3.03
N GLY A 94 13.08 22.65 -2.27
CA GLY A 94 13.37 21.38 -1.63
C GLY A 94 14.22 21.50 -0.38
N ILE A 95 14.06 20.54 0.53
CA ILE A 95 14.84 20.36 1.74
C ILE A 95 15.35 18.92 1.80
N ASN A 96 16.54 18.71 2.35
CA ASN A 96 17.05 17.35 2.55
C ASN A 96 16.11 16.52 3.43
N GLY A 97 16.09 15.21 3.24
CA GLY A 97 15.12 14.33 3.90
C GLY A 97 15.67 13.52 5.07
N THR A 98 15.49 12.21 5.01
CA THR A 98 15.88 11.26 6.07
C THR A 98 17.37 11.00 6.11
N PHE A 99 17.84 10.49 7.26
CA PHE A 99 19.20 10.01 7.46
C PHE A 99 19.54 8.89 6.46
N PHE A 100 20.82 8.72 6.14
CA PHE A 100 21.31 7.67 5.26
C PHE A 100 22.77 7.34 5.57
N ASN A 101 23.24 6.19 5.09
CA ASN A 101 24.63 5.76 5.23
C ASN A 101 25.56 6.59 4.33
N ALA A 102 25.90 7.80 4.76
CA ALA A 102 26.58 8.78 3.92
C ALA A 102 28.09 8.55 3.72
N TYR A 103 28.70 7.65 4.48
CA TYR A 103 30.15 7.45 4.50
C TYR A 103 30.59 6.11 3.89
N ASP A 104 29.65 5.23 3.58
CA ASP A 104 29.89 4.03 2.79
C ASP A 104 29.56 4.32 1.33
N ALA A 105 30.58 4.40 0.49
CA ALA A 105 30.40 4.63 -0.94
C ALA A 105 29.75 3.44 -1.66
N THR A 106 29.71 2.27 -1.02
CA THR A 106 29.16 1.03 -1.59
C THR A 106 27.64 1.03 -1.51
N TYR A 107 27.08 1.49 -0.38
CA TYR A 107 25.64 1.47 -0.11
C TYR A 107 25.19 2.71 0.68
N GLN A 108 24.69 3.73 -0.02
CA GLN A 108 24.20 4.97 0.61
C GLN A 108 22.74 4.84 1.04
N GLN A 109 22.45 3.76 1.75
CA GLN A 109 21.11 3.32 2.11
C GLN A 109 20.39 4.33 3.02
N PRO A 110 19.11 4.67 2.74
CA PRO A 110 18.29 5.45 3.66
C PRO A 110 18.06 4.74 4.99
N MET A 111 17.84 5.49 6.07
CA MET A 111 17.58 4.95 7.41
C MET A 111 16.15 5.18 7.88
N GLY A 112 15.31 5.85 7.08
CA GLY A 112 13.89 6.09 7.38
C GLY A 112 12.96 5.42 6.36
N THR A 113 11.70 5.22 6.72
CA THR A 113 10.66 4.81 5.77
C THR A 113 10.45 5.93 4.74
N ILE A 114 10.40 5.57 3.46
CA ILE A 114 10.15 6.50 2.34
C ILE A 114 8.87 6.05 1.64
N LEU A 115 7.88 6.93 1.63
CA LEU A 115 6.62 6.78 0.92
C LEU A 115 6.53 7.89 -0.13
N SER A 116 6.38 7.53 -1.39
CA SER A 116 6.27 8.50 -2.49
C SER A 116 5.20 8.05 -3.44
N LYS A 117 4.28 8.95 -3.82
CA LYS A 117 3.14 8.62 -4.70
C LYS A 117 2.40 7.36 -4.25
N GLY A 118 2.17 7.21 -2.95
CA GLY A 118 1.46 6.10 -2.29
C GLY A 118 2.20 4.76 -2.33
N LYS A 119 3.46 4.74 -2.78
CA LYS A 119 4.31 3.55 -2.82
C LYS A 119 5.41 3.64 -1.77
N PHE A 120 5.54 2.60 -0.93
CA PHE A 120 6.69 2.46 -0.05
C PHE A 120 7.93 2.11 -0.89
N LEU A 121 8.87 3.04 -0.94
CA LEU A 121 10.15 2.86 -1.65
C LEU A 121 11.20 2.24 -0.74
N HIS A 122 11.12 2.46 0.57
CA HIS A 122 12.06 1.94 1.56
C HIS A 122 11.35 1.85 2.92
N LEU A 123 11.64 0.83 3.73
CA LEU A 123 11.09 0.67 5.08
C LEU A 123 12.20 0.73 6.14
N SER A 124 11.87 1.35 7.28
CA SER A 124 12.67 1.37 8.49
C SER A 124 11.77 1.47 9.72
N THR A 125 12.32 1.19 10.90
CA THR A 125 11.59 1.15 12.18
C THR A 125 11.96 2.28 13.13
N THR A 126 12.86 3.19 12.74
CA THR A 126 13.35 4.27 13.59
C THR A 126 12.70 5.61 13.25
N GLY A 127 12.36 6.38 14.28
CA GLY A 127 11.92 7.75 14.15
C GLY A 127 10.44 7.94 13.83
N THR A 128 9.95 9.16 14.06
CA THR A 128 8.61 9.59 13.63
C THR A 128 8.55 9.76 12.11
N THR A 129 7.40 9.41 11.54
CA THR A 129 7.12 9.57 10.10
C THR A 129 6.20 10.76 9.90
N LEU A 130 6.64 11.70 9.06
CA LEU A 130 5.76 12.74 8.53
C LEU A 130 5.00 12.22 7.31
N GLY A 131 3.80 12.73 7.08
CA GLY A 131 2.95 12.37 5.96
C GLY A 131 2.20 13.55 5.37
N PHE A 132 1.97 13.51 4.07
CA PHE A 132 1.03 14.37 3.35
C PHE A 132 -0.02 13.49 2.67
N ASP A 133 -1.30 13.76 2.97
CA ASP A 133 -2.39 13.15 2.21
C ASP A 133 -2.53 13.80 0.82
N HIS A 134 -3.47 13.30 0.01
CA HIS A 134 -3.71 13.84 -1.34
C HIS A 134 -4.22 15.30 -1.36
N ASN A 135 -4.67 15.83 -0.23
CA ASN A 135 -5.10 17.21 -0.06
C ASN A 135 -3.97 18.13 0.41
N GLY A 136 -2.77 17.59 0.62
CA GLY A 136 -1.65 18.31 1.21
C GLY A 136 -1.76 18.48 2.72
N LYS A 137 -2.65 17.76 3.41
CA LYS A 137 -2.74 17.80 4.87
C LYS A 137 -1.50 17.13 5.47
N PHE A 138 -0.76 17.90 6.26
CA PHE A 138 0.39 17.41 7.01
C PHE A 138 -0.04 16.60 8.24
N THR A 139 0.63 15.49 8.49
CA THR A 139 0.51 14.68 9.71
C THR A 139 1.86 14.16 10.16
N THR A 140 1.97 13.81 11.43
CA THR A 140 3.09 13.04 11.99
C THR A 140 2.53 11.83 12.73
N SER A 141 3.19 10.66 12.59
CA SER A 141 2.82 9.45 13.33
C SER A 141 4.04 8.56 13.57
N PRO A 142 4.05 7.81 14.69
CA PRO A 142 5.00 6.73 14.88
C PRO A 142 4.57 5.54 14.00
N LEU A 143 4.99 5.54 12.73
CA LEU A 143 4.58 4.51 11.77
C LEU A 143 5.46 3.27 11.88
N TYR A 144 4.84 2.10 11.96
CA TYR A 144 5.48 0.81 11.71
C TYR A 144 4.78 0.12 10.54
N VAL A 145 5.55 -0.40 9.58
CA VAL A 145 5.02 -1.05 8.38
C VAL A 145 5.51 -2.49 8.33
N THR A 146 4.61 -3.44 8.14
CA THR A 146 4.93 -4.84 7.88
C THR A 146 4.55 -5.22 6.46
N ILE A 147 5.21 -6.25 5.92
CA ILE A 147 4.88 -6.83 4.62
C ILE A 147 4.32 -8.23 4.86
N GLN A 148 3.10 -8.48 4.38
CA GLN A 148 2.51 -9.81 4.31
C GLN A 148 2.33 -10.17 2.85
N GLY A 149 2.58 -11.43 2.50
CA GLY A 149 2.29 -11.95 1.19
C GLY A 149 1.51 -13.25 1.20
N GLY A 150 0.93 -13.55 0.04
CA GLY A 150 0.20 -14.78 -0.24
C GLY A 150 0.79 -15.49 -1.47
N ILE A 151 0.53 -16.80 -1.53
CA ILE A 151 0.91 -17.67 -2.64
C ILE A 151 -0.37 -18.19 -3.28
N ASN A 152 -0.50 -18.13 -4.61
CA ASN A 152 -1.68 -18.65 -5.33
C ASN A 152 -3.00 -18.11 -4.76
N ASP A 153 -3.04 -16.79 -4.50
CA ASP A 153 -4.15 -16.06 -3.88
C ASP A 153 -4.53 -16.49 -2.44
N GLN A 154 -3.70 -17.32 -1.79
CA GLN A 154 -3.87 -17.76 -0.41
C GLN A 154 -3.01 -16.90 0.53
N TRP A 155 -3.65 -16.13 1.40
CA TRP A 155 -3.00 -15.17 2.32
C TRP A 155 -2.83 -15.67 3.76
N GLU A 156 -3.31 -16.89 4.03
CA GLU A 156 -3.30 -17.55 5.33
C GLU A 156 -2.31 -18.73 5.36
N TRP A 157 -1.96 -19.16 6.58
CA TRP A 157 -1.11 -20.33 6.76
C TRP A 157 -1.73 -21.58 6.10
N PRO A 158 -0.94 -22.45 5.43
CA PRO A 158 0.52 -22.43 5.30
C PRO A 158 1.06 -21.61 4.13
N ASN A 159 0.20 -20.99 3.33
CA ASN A 159 0.56 -20.35 2.05
C ASN A 159 0.89 -18.85 2.17
N ASN A 160 0.83 -18.30 3.39
CA ASN A 160 1.28 -16.95 3.67
C ASN A 160 2.81 -16.85 3.82
N TRP A 161 3.33 -15.65 3.56
CA TRP A 161 4.73 -15.29 3.78
C TRP A 161 4.85 -13.83 4.26
N TYR A 162 6.06 -13.41 4.61
CA TYR A 162 6.34 -12.04 5.05
C TYR A 162 7.75 -11.62 4.62
N ALA A 163 7.99 -10.30 4.59
CA ALA A 163 9.31 -9.72 4.38
C ALA A 163 9.63 -8.71 5.48
N TRP A 164 10.90 -8.54 5.78
CA TRP A 164 11.36 -7.58 6.78
C TRP A 164 11.35 -6.15 6.25
N ASN A 165 11.54 -5.98 4.93
CA ASN A 165 11.72 -4.68 4.30
C ASN A 165 11.44 -4.71 2.78
N VAL A 166 11.47 -3.51 2.20
CA VAL A 166 11.60 -3.30 0.75
C VAL A 166 12.79 -2.37 0.47
N ASN A 167 13.56 -2.69 -0.57
CA ASN A 167 14.74 -1.99 -1.07
C ASN A 167 15.78 -1.64 0.03
N HIS A 168 15.89 -2.47 1.06
CA HIS A 168 16.87 -2.34 2.13
C HIS A 168 17.77 -3.58 2.12
N TYR A 169 19.07 -3.35 2.03
CA TYR A 169 20.08 -4.39 2.08
C TYR A 169 20.45 -4.71 3.53
N TYR A 170 20.39 -6.00 3.87
CA TYR A 170 20.89 -6.56 5.12
C TYR A 170 22.07 -7.50 4.82
N THR A 171 23.07 -7.49 5.69
CA THR A 171 24.16 -8.47 5.66
C THR A 171 23.78 -9.81 6.29
N ASP A 172 22.69 -9.86 7.07
CA ASP A 172 22.14 -11.09 7.62
C ASP A 172 21.61 -11.97 6.49
N PRO A 173 22.18 -13.18 6.29
CA PRO A 173 21.76 -14.05 5.19
C PRO A 173 20.32 -14.55 5.35
N THR A 174 19.74 -14.52 6.55
CA THR A 174 18.36 -14.96 6.82
C THR A 174 17.33 -13.85 6.65
N ALA A 175 17.77 -12.60 6.46
CA ALA A 175 16.87 -11.50 6.19
C ALA A 175 16.02 -11.80 4.95
N ILE A 176 14.75 -11.39 4.98
CA ILE A 176 13.82 -11.57 3.87
C ILE A 176 13.56 -10.18 3.28
N SER A 177 14.28 -9.84 2.21
CA SER A 177 14.29 -8.50 1.63
C SER A 177 13.69 -8.50 0.24
N ILE A 178 12.74 -7.60 -0.02
CA ILE A 178 12.17 -7.40 -1.35
C ILE A 178 12.96 -6.31 -2.07
N PHE A 179 13.42 -6.57 -3.28
CA PHE A 179 14.02 -5.57 -4.17
C PHE A 179 13.13 -5.35 -5.38
N THR A 180 12.77 -4.09 -5.60
CA THR A 180 11.89 -3.61 -6.67
C THR A 180 12.68 -2.75 -7.66
N PRO A 181 12.12 -2.36 -8.81
CA PRO A 181 12.80 -1.47 -9.75
C PRO A 181 13.26 -0.13 -9.16
N ASP A 182 12.68 0.31 -8.04
CA ASP A 182 13.13 1.53 -7.36
C ASP A 182 14.51 1.35 -6.69
N TYR A 183 14.97 0.12 -6.47
CA TYR A 183 16.34 -0.15 -6.02
C TYR A 183 17.35 -0.09 -7.17
N GLY A 184 16.93 -0.41 -8.40
CA GLY A 184 17.78 -0.49 -9.58
C GLY A 184 17.41 -1.67 -10.49
N THR A 185 18.27 -1.96 -11.46
CA THR A 185 18.05 -3.06 -12.42
C THR A 185 18.51 -4.43 -11.90
N LYS A 186 19.27 -4.47 -10.80
CA LYS A 186 19.78 -5.69 -10.17
C LYS A 186 19.69 -5.60 -8.66
N THR A 187 19.53 -6.73 -7.99
CA THR A 187 19.65 -6.83 -6.53
C THR A 187 21.07 -6.45 -6.08
N PRO A 188 21.30 -6.19 -4.78
CA PRO A 188 22.65 -6.15 -4.24
C PRO A 188 23.41 -7.46 -4.56
N PRO A 189 24.75 -7.40 -4.77
CA PRO A 189 25.60 -8.57 -4.70
C PRO A 189 25.34 -9.37 -3.42
N ASN A 190 25.08 -10.66 -3.56
CA ASN A 190 24.79 -11.57 -2.45
C ASN A 190 25.21 -13.00 -2.82
N ASN A 191 25.20 -13.90 -1.85
CA ASN A 191 25.52 -15.33 -1.99
C ASN A 191 24.39 -16.25 -1.52
N VAL A 192 23.20 -15.71 -1.28
CA VAL A 192 22.01 -16.44 -0.83
C VAL A 192 21.03 -16.65 -1.99
N THR A 193 19.85 -17.20 -1.72
CA THR A 193 18.85 -17.43 -2.75
C THR A 193 18.09 -16.15 -3.11
N SER A 194 17.86 -15.98 -4.41
CA SER A 194 17.07 -14.92 -5.03
C SER A 194 15.88 -15.55 -5.76
N VAL A 195 14.67 -15.17 -5.36
CA VAL A 195 13.40 -15.58 -5.96
C VAL A 195 12.92 -14.45 -6.85
N VAL A 196 12.97 -14.66 -8.16
CA VAL A 196 12.60 -13.65 -9.16
C VAL A 196 11.11 -13.80 -9.47
N VAL A 197 10.36 -12.71 -9.22
CA VAL A 197 8.93 -12.62 -9.50
C VAL A 197 8.73 -11.62 -10.63
N ASP A 198 8.19 -12.09 -11.76
CA ASP A 198 7.83 -11.24 -12.91
C ASP A 198 6.32 -11.31 -13.12
N LYS A 199 5.66 -10.14 -13.20
CA LYS A 199 4.19 -10.03 -13.34
C LYS A 199 3.41 -10.86 -12.32
N GLY A 200 3.94 -10.93 -11.10
CA GLY A 200 3.34 -11.67 -9.99
C GLY A 200 3.56 -13.17 -10.01
N VAL A 201 4.38 -13.72 -10.92
CA VAL A 201 4.68 -15.16 -11.01
C VAL A 201 6.16 -15.40 -10.70
N ILE A 202 6.46 -16.44 -9.92
CA ILE A 202 7.85 -16.87 -9.69
C ILE A 202 8.39 -17.48 -10.99
N VAL A 203 9.33 -16.79 -11.63
CA VAL A 203 9.93 -17.22 -12.92
C VAL A 203 11.30 -17.87 -12.76
N ASN A 204 12.00 -17.60 -11.66
CA ASN A 204 13.30 -18.18 -11.38
C ASN A 204 13.59 -18.20 -9.87
N ILE A 205 14.24 -19.26 -9.40
CA ILE A 205 14.81 -19.36 -8.04
C ILE A 205 16.27 -19.76 -8.22
N GLY A 206 17.21 -18.89 -7.85
CA GLY A 206 18.64 -19.15 -8.05
C GLY A 206 19.51 -18.41 -7.04
N THR A 207 20.79 -18.75 -6.96
CA THR A 207 21.71 -18.14 -6.00
C THR A 207 22.33 -16.85 -6.54
N GLY A 208 22.56 -15.89 -5.64
CA GLY A 208 23.33 -14.70 -5.89
C GLY A 208 22.54 -13.55 -6.52
N GLN A 209 23.27 -12.58 -7.09
CA GLN A 209 22.67 -11.39 -7.68
C GLN A 209 21.77 -11.73 -8.88
N GLN A 210 20.58 -11.13 -8.93
CA GLN A 210 19.63 -11.31 -10.03
C GLN A 210 19.20 -9.96 -10.61
N THR A 211 18.75 -9.99 -11.87
CA THR A 211 18.08 -8.86 -12.52
C THR A 211 16.69 -8.69 -11.92
N ILE A 212 16.31 -7.45 -11.62
CA ILE A 212 14.98 -7.10 -11.13
C ILE A 212 14.07 -6.85 -12.33
N PRO A 213 12.98 -7.62 -12.52
CA PRO A 213 12.04 -7.37 -13.62
C PRO A 213 11.36 -6.01 -13.50
N SER A 214 11.09 -5.35 -14.63
CA SER A 214 10.50 -4.00 -14.64
C SER A 214 9.05 -3.95 -14.12
N ASP A 215 8.32 -5.07 -14.21
CA ASP A 215 6.97 -5.26 -13.65
C ASP A 215 6.97 -6.42 -12.64
N GLY A 216 7.95 -6.38 -11.74
CA GLY A 216 8.21 -7.44 -10.79
C GLY A 216 9.09 -7.02 -9.63
N TYR A 217 9.61 -8.01 -8.93
CA TYR A 217 10.50 -7.84 -7.79
C TYR A 217 11.34 -9.10 -7.57
N VAL A 218 12.36 -9.01 -6.72
CA VAL A 218 13.18 -10.15 -6.31
C VAL A 218 13.16 -10.23 -4.79
N ILE A 219 12.86 -11.40 -4.24
CA ILE A 219 13.07 -11.68 -2.81
C ILE A 219 14.47 -12.27 -2.66
N VAL A 220 15.31 -11.65 -1.83
CA VAL A 220 16.64 -12.17 -1.48
C VAL A 220 16.59 -12.66 -0.05
N THR A 221 16.85 -13.96 0.15
CA THR A 221 16.88 -14.60 1.46
C THR A 221 17.60 -15.95 1.45
N GLY A 222 18.23 -16.29 2.56
CA GLY A 222 18.74 -17.63 2.88
C GLY A 222 17.90 -18.33 3.97
N ASN A 223 16.70 -17.83 4.29
CA ASN A 223 15.82 -18.44 5.28
C ASN A 223 15.19 -19.75 4.74
N PRO A 224 15.50 -20.93 5.29
CA PRO A 224 15.06 -22.21 4.73
C PRO A 224 13.54 -22.38 4.78
N THR A 225 12.90 -22.01 5.89
CA THR A 225 11.44 -22.11 6.05
C THR A 225 10.68 -21.25 5.05
N MET A 226 11.24 -20.10 4.68
CA MET A 226 10.65 -19.25 3.66
C MET A 226 10.84 -19.85 2.26
N LEU A 227 12.03 -20.36 1.97
CA LEU A 227 12.35 -20.93 0.66
C LEU A 227 11.57 -22.21 0.34
N GLU A 228 11.27 -23.04 1.34
CA GLU A 228 10.43 -24.25 1.17
C GLU A 228 9.01 -23.95 0.64
N LYS A 229 8.53 -22.71 0.82
CA LYS A 229 7.20 -22.28 0.36
C LYS A 229 7.18 -21.88 -1.11
N PHE A 230 8.30 -21.48 -1.71
CA PHE A 230 8.33 -20.87 -3.03
C PHE A 230 8.66 -21.88 -4.13
N LYS A 231 7.81 -21.97 -5.17
CA LYS A 231 8.05 -22.82 -6.34
C LYS A 231 7.87 -22.02 -7.63
N THR A 232 8.71 -22.29 -8.62
CA THR A 232 8.56 -21.69 -9.96
C THR A 232 7.16 -22.00 -10.52
N GLY A 233 6.49 -20.97 -11.05
CA GLY A 233 5.12 -21.04 -11.54
C GLY A 233 4.06 -20.57 -10.56
N ASP A 234 4.35 -20.51 -9.26
CA ASP A 234 3.42 -19.97 -8.27
C ASP A 234 3.20 -18.46 -8.47
N THR A 235 1.98 -17.98 -8.20
CA THR A 235 1.73 -16.55 -8.07
C THR A 235 2.14 -16.07 -6.68
N LEU A 236 2.78 -14.90 -6.62
CA LEU A 236 3.32 -14.33 -5.40
C LEU A 236 2.96 -12.84 -5.28
N MET A 237 2.10 -12.52 -4.33
CA MET A 237 1.62 -11.16 -4.07
C MET A 237 1.99 -10.72 -2.66
N TYR A 238 2.14 -9.41 -2.44
CA TYR A 238 2.31 -8.85 -1.11
C TYR A 238 1.55 -7.54 -0.93
N GLN A 239 1.25 -7.21 0.32
CA GLN A 239 0.63 -5.98 0.75
C GLN A 239 1.33 -5.42 1.99
N TYR A 240 1.20 -4.11 2.19
CA TYR A 240 1.68 -3.44 3.38
C TYR A 240 0.59 -3.35 4.44
N LYS A 241 0.94 -3.59 5.70
CA LYS A 241 0.07 -3.34 6.85
C LYS A 241 0.74 -2.31 7.76
N THR A 242 -0.05 -1.37 8.28
CA THR A 242 0.46 -0.23 9.03
C THR A 242 -0.04 -0.24 10.47
N PHE A 243 0.88 -0.02 11.39
CA PHE A 243 0.69 -0.10 12.84
C PHE A 243 1.33 1.10 13.54
N VAL A 244 0.91 1.32 14.78
CA VAL A 244 1.58 2.27 15.70
C VAL A 244 2.91 1.69 16.14
N ASN A 245 4.01 2.35 15.84
CA ASN A 245 5.33 2.00 16.33
C ASN A 245 5.43 2.34 17.82
N THR A 246 5.63 1.32 18.65
CA THR A 246 5.83 1.47 20.11
C THR A 246 7.30 1.70 20.46
N PHE A 247 8.20 1.61 19.47
CA PHE A 247 9.66 1.69 19.62
C PHE A 247 10.21 0.74 20.71
N ASN A 248 9.50 -0.36 20.95
CA ASN A 248 9.82 -1.42 21.90
C ASN A 248 10.03 -2.72 21.08
N PRO A 249 10.88 -3.67 21.51
CA PRO A 249 11.06 -4.96 20.85
C PRO A 249 9.79 -5.79 20.62
N SER A 250 8.66 -5.45 21.26
CA SER A 250 7.36 -6.06 20.99
C SER A 250 6.62 -5.34 19.85
N THR A 251 6.24 -6.07 18.81
CA THR A 251 5.43 -5.53 17.70
C THR A 251 4.06 -5.09 18.22
N SER A 252 3.69 -3.84 17.94
CA SER A 252 2.35 -3.34 18.21
C SER A 252 1.34 -3.99 17.28
N THR A 253 0.21 -4.43 17.84
CA THR A 253 -0.95 -4.88 17.07
C THR A 253 -1.95 -3.75 16.81
N GLN A 254 -1.69 -2.55 17.34
CA GLN A 254 -2.56 -1.39 17.14
C GLN A 254 -2.44 -0.90 15.68
N LYS A 255 -3.47 -1.18 14.88
CA LYS A 255 -3.56 -0.70 13.50
C LYS A 255 -3.52 0.81 13.44
N LEU A 256 -2.82 1.34 12.44
CA LEU A 256 -2.74 2.76 12.15
C LEU A 256 -3.07 2.94 10.67
N ASP A 257 -4.22 3.53 10.35
CA ASP A 257 -4.59 3.74 8.94
C ASP A 257 -3.70 4.81 8.31
N TRP A 258 -2.89 4.39 7.35
CA TRP A 258 -2.01 5.24 6.54
C TRP A 258 -2.29 5.10 5.04
N SER A 259 -3.39 4.43 4.67
CA SER A 259 -3.75 4.20 3.27
C SER A 259 -4.05 5.48 2.49
N HIS A 260 -4.46 6.54 3.19
CA HIS A 260 -4.75 7.86 2.63
C HIS A 260 -3.51 8.76 2.44
N ILE A 261 -2.34 8.36 2.96
CA ILE A 261 -1.09 9.13 2.86
C ILE A 261 -0.45 8.87 1.50
N ARG A 262 -0.17 9.96 0.76
CA ARG A 262 0.48 9.91 -0.55
C ARG A 262 2.00 9.97 -0.42
N THR A 263 2.48 10.83 0.45
CA THR A 263 3.90 11.15 0.57
C THR A 263 4.27 11.05 2.03
N GLY A 264 5.37 10.38 2.34
CA GLY A 264 5.83 10.26 3.71
C GLY A 264 7.33 10.02 3.81
N LEU A 265 7.87 10.35 4.97
CA LEU A 265 9.29 10.26 5.26
C LEU A 265 9.52 10.10 6.76
N SER A 266 10.14 9.00 7.19
CA SER A 266 10.61 8.89 8.57
C SER A 266 11.89 9.68 8.73
N ALA A 267 11.95 10.52 9.74
CA ALA A 267 13.15 11.19 10.18
C ALA A 267 13.07 11.27 11.71
N GLY A 268 13.01 12.46 12.28
CA GLY A 268 12.85 12.64 13.71
C GLY A 268 14.13 13.14 14.39
N PRO A 269 14.05 13.42 15.69
CA PRO A 269 12.87 13.24 16.54
C PRO A 269 11.72 14.21 16.24
N LEU A 270 10.52 13.88 16.69
CA LEU A 270 9.39 14.79 16.76
C LEU A 270 9.76 15.95 17.70
N LEU A 271 9.41 17.17 17.30
CA LEU A 271 9.75 18.39 18.06
C LEU A 271 8.50 18.94 18.75
N VAL A 272 7.42 19.10 17.97
CA VAL A 272 6.18 19.72 18.41
C VAL A 272 5.00 18.86 17.96
N LYS A 273 4.03 18.65 18.85
CA LYS A 273 2.76 17.99 18.58
C LYS A 273 1.64 18.81 19.19
N ASN A 274 0.60 19.13 18.42
CA ASN A 274 -0.54 19.93 18.88
C ASN A 274 -0.16 21.28 19.55
N GLY A 275 0.92 21.91 19.08
CA GLY A 275 1.39 23.20 19.60
C GLY A 275 2.14 23.15 20.93
N VAL A 276 2.48 21.95 21.42
CA VAL A 276 3.29 21.77 22.63
C VAL A 276 4.57 20.97 22.33
N PRO A 277 5.65 21.16 23.12
CA PRO A 277 6.86 20.33 22.99
C PRO A 277 6.52 18.84 23.06
N ALA A 278 7.09 18.04 22.15
CA ALA A 278 6.90 16.60 22.08
C ALA A 278 8.22 15.81 21.94
N LEU A 279 9.35 16.49 22.17
CA LEU A 279 10.69 15.93 22.00
C LEU A 279 10.93 14.73 22.94
N ASN A 280 11.12 13.55 22.35
CA ASN A 280 11.61 12.38 23.06
C ASN A 280 12.46 11.47 22.15
N ALA A 281 13.67 11.94 21.81
CA ALA A 281 14.54 11.27 20.86
C ALA A 281 14.87 9.81 21.24
N LYS A 282 15.11 9.53 22.53
CA LYS A 282 15.40 8.16 22.98
C LYS A 282 14.23 7.22 22.78
N ALA A 283 13.01 7.66 23.07
CA ALA A 283 11.82 6.86 22.85
C ALA A 283 11.54 6.62 21.36
N GLU A 284 12.03 7.47 20.45
CA GLU A 284 11.92 7.29 19.00
C GLU A 284 13.05 6.44 18.40
N GLY A 285 13.92 5.86 19.23
CA GLY A 285 15.01 4.98 18.81
C GLY A 285 16.35 5.68 18.53
N PHE A 286 16.50 6.96 18.89
CA PHE A 286 17.76 7.68 18.70
C PHE A 286 18.69 7.55 19.92
N SER A 287 19.94 7.16 19.66
CA SER A 287 20.99 7.02 20.69
C SER A 287 22.24 7.88 20.41
N GLU A 288 22.39 8.42 19.20
CA GLU A 288 23.61 9.09 18.77
C GLU A 288 23.71 10.53 19.34
N PRO A 289 24.85 10.96 19.92
CA PRO A 289 25.06 12.31 20.46
C PRO A 289 24.65 13.44 19.51
N LYS A 290 24.90 13.28 18.21
CA LYS A 290 24.54 14.26 17.16
C LYS A 290 23.03 14.52 17.06
N ILE A 291 22.19 13.60 17.55
CA ILE A 291 20.73 13.68 17.56
C ILE A 291 20.21 13.95 18.99
N ILE A 292 20.83 13.36 20.03
CA ILE A 292 20.29 13.47 21.41
C ILE A 292 20.73 14.73 22.17
N SER A 293 21.89 15.33 21.87
CA SER A 293 22.43 16.42 22.72
C SER A 293 23.27 17.48 22.01
N ALA A 294 23.94 17.16 20.90
CA ALA A 294 24.88 18.10 20.28
C ALA A 294 24.19 19.30 19.63
N SER A 295 24.87 20.44 19.60
CA SER A 295 24.53 21.57 18.72
C SER A 295 25.09 21.30 17.31
N ALA A 296 24.28 21.52 16.28
CA ALA A 296 24.71 21.33 14.89
C ALA A 296 23.93 22.23 13.93
N GLN A 297 24.28 22.19 12.64
CA GLN A 297 23.38 22.62 11.58
C GLN A 297 22.16 21.68 11.57
N ARG A 298 20.95 22.25 11.58
CA ARG A 298 19.69 21.51 11.63
C ARG A 298 18.84 21.81 10.40
N SER A 299 18.03 20.81 10.04
CA SER A 299 16.93 20.91 9.08
C SER A 299 15.66 20.46 9.79
N PHE A 300 14.55 21.14 9.55
CA PHE A 300 13.27 20.79 10.15
C PHE A 300 12.13 21.10 9.19
N ILE A 301 10.99 20.46 9.46
CA ILE A 301 9.75 20.71 8.76
C ILE A 301 8.59 20.71 9.74
N GLY A 302 7.61 21.59 9.51
CA GLY A 302 6.42 21.66 10.36
C GLY A 302 5.34 22.56 9.78
N VAL A 303 4.16 22.55 10.39
CA VAL A 303 3.00 23.32 9.90
C VAL A 303 2.45 24.24 10.98
N THR A 304 1.94 25.40 10.58
CA THR A 304 1.16 26.30 11.46
C THR A 304 -0.32 25.88 11.50
N LYS A 305 -1.08 26.46 12.43
CA LYS A 305 -2.55 26.29 12.52
C LYS A 305 -3.29 26.69 11.23
N ASN A 306 -2.70 27.57 10.41
CA ASN A 306 -3.29 28.05 9.16
C ASN A 306 -2.84 27.24 7.94
N ASN A 307 -2.31 26.02 8.16
CA ASN A 307 -1.85 25.11 7.11
C ASN A 307 -0.71 25.71 6.25
N GLN A 308 0.19 26.47 6.90
CA GLN A 308 1.42 26.95 6.28
C GLN A 308 2.56 26.03 6.69
N LEU A 309 3.17 25.35 5.73
CA LEU A 309 4.33 24.50 5.93
C LEU A 309 5.60 25.36 5.98
N ALA A 310 6.45 25.13 6.98
CA ALA A 310 7.82 25.61 7.02
C ALA A 310 8.78 24.46 6.69
N MET A 311 9.67 24.67 5.72
CA MET A 311 10.90 23.89 5.53
C MET A 311 12.07 24.79 5.88
N GLY A 312 12.79 24.50 6.97
CA GLY A 312 13.77 25.42 7.52
C GLY A 312 15.12 24.80 7.89
N THR A 313 16.14 25.66 7.90
CA THR A 313 17.48 25.34 8.38
C THR A 313 17.95 26.36 9.41
N VAL A 314 18.71 25.90 10.42
CA VAL A 314 19.27 26.76 11.47
C VAL A 314 20.61 26.23 11.98
N ALA A 315 21.58 27.13 12.16
CA ALA A 315 22.93 26.79 12.57
C ALA A 315 23.09 26.76 14.10
N GLY A 316 23.79 25.75 14.62
CA GLY A 316 24.25 25.67 16.00
C GLY A 316 23.18 25.35 17.04
N ALA A 317 22.01 24.84 16.62
CA ALA A 317 20.92 24.46 17.52
C ALA A 317 21.05 23.00 17.98
N ASN A 318 20.80 22.75 19.26
CA ASN A 318 20.49 21.39 19.74
C ASN A 318 18.98 21.08 19.53
N MET A 319 18.51 19.89 19.94
CA MET A 319 17.09 19.53 19.73
C MET A 319 16.11 20.36 20.57
N GLU A 320 16.50 20.75 21.78
CA GLU A 320 15.65 21.60 22.64
C GLU A 320 15.52 23.01 22.04
N ASP A 321 16.64 23.59 21.57
CA ASP A 321 16.64 24.85 20.84
C ASP A 321 15.75 24.77 19.61
N LEU A 322 15.89 23.71 18.80
CA LEU A 322 15.10 23.52 17.59
C LEU A 322 13.61 23.38 17.90
N THR A 323 13.26 22.69 18.99
CA THR A 323 11.88 22.57 19.48
C THR A 323 11.30 23.93 19.86
N GLN A 324 12.06 24.73 20.60
CA GLN A 324 11.61 26.07 21.01
C GLN A 324 11.56 27.04 19.83
N ILE A 325 12.50 26.96 18.89
CA ILE A 325 12.44 27.71 17.62
C ILE A 325 11.14 27.37 16.88
N ALA A 326 10.80 26.09 16.74
CA ALA A 326 9.58 25.66 16.06
C ALA A 326 8.32 26.24 16.72
N LEU A 327 8.24 26.22 18.05
CA LEU A 327 7.12 26.81 18.81
C LEU A 327 7.03 28.33 18.60
N GLN A 328 8.16 29.04 18.69
CA GLN A 328 8.21 30.49 18.47
C GLN A 328 7.93 30.89 17.02
N MET A 329 8.12 29.97 16.07
CA MET A 329 7.68 30.13 14.68
C MET A 329 6.17 29.89 14.49
N GLY A 330 5.44 29.46 15.53
CA GLY A 330 4.01 29.18 15.49
C GLY A 330 3.66 27.82 14.89
N LEU A 331 4.63 26.90 14.84
CA LEU A 331 4.39 25.55 14.35
C LEU A 331 3.62 24.74 15.39
N ILE A 332 2.56 24.06 14.96
CA ILE A 332 1.74 23.20 15.82
C ILE A 332 2.12 21.73 15.70
N GLU A 333 2.78 21.36 14.61
CA GLU A 333 3.38 20.06 14.38
C GLU A 333 4.73 20.32 13.73
N ALA A 334 5.81 19.73 14.26
CA ALA A 334 7.14 19.89 13.69
C ALA A 334 8.03 18.69 14.00
N ILE A 335 8.91 18.35 13.06
CA ILE A 335 9.83 17.21 13.14
C ILE A 335 11.22 17.61 12.63
N ASN A 336 12.27 17.06 13.26
CA ASN A 336 13.64 17.19 12.79
C ASN A 336 13.91 16.29 11.57
N LEU A 337 14.79 16.76 10.66
CA LEU A 337 15.28 16.01 9.50
C LEU A 337 16.79 15.68 9.66
N ASP A 338 17.41 15.03 8.68
CA ASP A 338 18.86 14.85 8.71
C ASP A 338 19.58 16.21 8.77
N GLY A 339 20.65 16.30 9.54
CA GLY A 339 21.33 17.55 9.88
C GLY A 339 22.77 17.61 9.38
N GLY A 340 23.56 18.50 9.98
CA GLY A 340 24.98 18.64 9.70
C GLY A 340 25.25 18.91 8.21
N ALA A 341 26.17 18.16 7.62
CA ALA A 341 26.53 18.30 6.21
C ALA A 341 25.37 17.97 5.24
N SER A 342 24.35 17.22 5.68
CA SER A 342 23.16 16.95 4.84
C SER A 342 22.21 18.13 4.75
N SER A 343 22.24 19.06 5.71
CA SER A 343 21.30 20.16 5.73
C SER A 343 21.39 20.95 4.43
N GLY A 344 20.24 21.17 3.80
CA GLY A 344 20.16 21.90 2.55
C GLY A 344 18.78 22.47 2.33
N LEU A 345 18.71 23.69 1.80
CA LEU A 345 17.46 24.37 1.50
C LEU A 345 17.61 25.06 0.15
N TYR A 346 16.81 24.62 -0.81
CA TYR A 346 16.80 25.11 -2.18
C TYR A 346 15.46 25.77 -2.50
N TYR A 347 15.49 26.92 -3.17
CA TYR A 347 14.29 27.68 -3.53
C TYR A 347 14.52 28.43 -4.85
N LYS A 348 13.58 28.23 -5.79
CA LYS A 348 13.50 28.93 -7.09
C LYS A 348 14.86 29.13 -7.80
N GLY A 349 15.62 28.05 -7.96
CA GLY A 349 16.89 28.09 -8.71
C GLY A 349 18.15 28.31 -7.88
N SER A 350 18.03 28.59 -6.58
CA SER A 350 19.16 28.95 -5.72
C SER A 350 19.14 28.22 -4.38
N TYR A 351 20.33 28.02 -3.79
CA TYR A 351 20.46 27.54 -2.42
C TYR A 351 20.31 28.70 -1.44
N LEU A 352 19.40 28.56 -0.49
CA LEU A 352 19.39 29.36 0.74
C LEU A 352 20.42 28.80 1.73
N HIS A 353 20.53 27.46 1.76
CA HIS A 353 21.56 26.72 2.46
C HIS A 353 22.09 25.60 1.57
N THR A 354 23.40 25.57 1.34
CA THR A 354 24.05 24.57 0.49
C THR A 354 24.45 23.34 1.32
N PRO A 355 24.01 22.12 0.95
CA PRO A 355 24.54 20.90 1.54
C PRO A 355 26.06 20.81 1.46
N GLY A 356 26.69 20.32 2.53
CA GLY A 356 28.11 19.97 2.54
C GLY A 356 28.42 18.63 1.86
N ARG A 357 27.40 17.87 1.45
CA ARG A 357 27.52 16.60 0.70
C ARG A 357 26.33 16.40 -0.24
N GLU A 358 26.48 15.46 -1.17
CA GLU A 358 25.32 14.91 -1.87
C GLU A 358 24.39 14.18 -0.88
N ILE A 359 23.09 14.18 -1.18
CA ILE A 359 22.06 13.63 -0.30
C ILE A 359 21.30 12.50 -1.01
N SER A 360 20.77 11.56 -0.22
CA SER A 360 20.06 10.40 -0.77
C SER A 360 18.61 10.69 -1.14
N ASN A 361 17.97 11.62 -0.45
CA ASN A 361 16.56 11.92 -0.64
C ASN A 361 16.22 13.35 -0.15
N ALA A 362 15.12 13.89 -0.65
CA ALA A 362 14.63 15.22 -0.32
C ALA A 362 13.11 15.27 -0.31
N LEU A 363 12.55 16.21 0.44
CA LEU A 363 11.16 16.64 0.27
C LEU A 363 11.15 17.82 -0.71
N VAL A 364 10.33 17.70 -1.75
CA VAL A 364 10.26 18.68 -2.85
C VAL A 364 8.86 19.26 -2.91
N VAL A 365 8.79 20.60 -2.90
CA VAL A 365 7.56 21.35 -3.14
C VAL A 365 7.49 21.67 -4.63
N THR A 366 6.39 21.28 -5.24
CA THR A 366 6.09 21.51 -6.66
C THR A 366 4.77 22.25 -6.81
N LYS A 367 4.61 22.93 -7.95
CA LYS A 367 3.36 23.52 -8.39
C LYS A 367 2.88 22.81 -9.66
N LEU A 368 1.65 22.33 -9.60
CA LEU A 368 0.93 21.72 -10.71
C LEU A 368 0.39 22.83 -11.62
N GLN A 369 0.43 22.61 -12.94
CA GLN A 369 -0.14 23.56 -13.91
C GLN A 369 -1.68 23.63 -13.80
N GLU A 370 -2.30 22.50 -13.47
CA GLU A 370 -3.73 22.39 -13.27
C GLU A 370 -4.02 21.81 -11.87
N ARG A 371 -5.18 22.15 -11.31
CA ARG A 371 -5.67 21.55 -10.07
C ARG A 371 -5.85 20.03 -10.30
N PRO A 372 -5.30 19.16 -9.45
CA PRO A 372 -5.39 17.73 -9.63
C PRO A 372 -6.83 17.26 -9.43
N ILE A 373 -7.21 16.24 -10.20
CA ILE A 373 -8.52 15.62 -10.10
C ILE A 373 -8.56 14.71 -8.88
N LYS A 374 -9.59 14.86 -8.06
CA LYS A 374 -9.88 13.98 -6.92
C LYS A 374 -10.97 12.99 -7.31
N VAL A 375 -10.91 11.79 -6.79
CA VAL A 375 -11.99 10.80 -6.94
C VAL A 375 -12.40 10.34 -5.55
N LEU A 376 -13.68 10.44 -5.24
CA LEU A 376 -14.25 9.99 -3.98
C LEU A 376 -15.19 8.82 -4.26
N LEU A 377 -15.02 7.70 -3.58
CA LEU A 377 -15.90 6.55 -3.60
C LEU A 377 -16.64 6.46 -2.28
N ASN A 378 -17.97 6.61 -2.32
CA ASN A 378 -18.80 6.69 -1.11
C ASN A 378 -18.25 7.71 -0.09
N ASN A 379 -17.84 8.88 -0.60
CA ASN A 379 -17.19 9.97 0.13
C ASN A 379 -15.77 9.69 0.66
N GLN A 380 -15.19 8.53 0.37
CA GLN A 380 -13.80 8.20 0.70
C GLN A 380 -12.87 8.42 -0.48
N PRO A 381 -11.72 9.10 -0.33
CA PRO A 381 -10.81 9.33 -1.43
C PRO A 381 -10.20 8.02 -1.97
N ILE A 382 -10.16 7.87 -3.29
CA ILE A 382 -9.38 6.81 -3.94
C ILE A 382 -7.98 7.33 -4.24
N PHE A 383 -6.98 6.54 -3.84
CA PHE A 383 -5.59 6.83 -4.12
C PHE A 383 -5.19 6.35 -5.52
N PHE A 384 -4.46 7.20 -6.26
CA PHE A 384 -3.85 6.86 -7.53
C PHE A 384 -2.36 7.23 -7.56
N ASP A 385 -1.53 6.27 -7.98
CA ASP A 385 -0.10 6.46 -8.18
C ASP A 385 0.19 7.30 -9.43
N VAL A 386 -0.70 7.26 -10.42
CA VAL A 386 -0.77 8.15 -11.57
C VAL A 386 -2.04 8.98 -11.50
N ASP A 387 -1.90 10.30 -11.53
CA ASP A 387 -3.04 11.20 -11.39
C ASP A 387 -4.11 10.97 -12.47
N PRO A 388 -5.40 10.99 -12.08
CA PRO A 388 -6.48 11.13 -13.03
C PRO A 388 -6.34 12.43 -13.82
N PHE A 389 -6.79 12.42 -15.08
CA PHE A 389 -6.73 13.60 -15.95
C PHE A 389 -7.95 13.68 -16.87
N ILE A 390 -8.24 14.88 -17.35
CA ILE A 390 -9.25 15.10 -18.39
C ILE A 390 -8.58 14.93 -19.75
N LYS A 391 -9.03 13.95 -20.53
CA LYS A 391 -8.65 13.80 -21.94
C LYS A 391 -9.42 14.81 -22.78
N LYS A 392 -8.67 15.66 -23.49
CA LYS A 392 -9.18 16.61 -24.48
C LYS A 392 -9.04 16.02 -25.89
N PRO A 393 -9.94 16.36 -26.84
CA PRO A 393 -11.05 17.31 -26.70
C PRO A 393 -12.34 16.72 -26.09
N GLU A 394 -12.40 15.41 -25.83
CA GLU A 394 -13.64 14.72 -25.41
C GLU A 394 -14.14 15.15 -24.01
N ASN A 395 -13.28 15.80 -23.22
CA ASN A 395 -13.55 16.23 -21.84
C ASN A 395 -13.96 15.07 -20.92
N ILE A 396 -13.32 13.92 -21.08
CA ILE A 396 -13.58 12.71 -20.29
C ILE A 396 -12.50 12.53 -19.24
N THR A 397 -12.91 12.32 -17.99
CA THR A 397 -11.99 11.99 -16.90
C THR A 397 -11.55 10.53 -17.00
N LEU A 398 -10.24 10.34 -17.11
CA LEU A 398 -9.59 9.03 -17.11
C LEU A 398 -8.91 8.79 -15.77
N VAL A 399 -9.03 7.56 -15.26
CA VAL A 399 -8.42 7.09 -14.01
C VAL A 399 -7.60 5.81 -14.26
N PRO A 400 -6.57 5.51 -13.45
CA PRO A 400 -5.88 4.22 -13.48
C PRO A 400 -6.85 3.05 -13.26
N LEU A 401 -6.89 2.10 -14.21
CA LEU A 401 -7.85 1.00 -14.26
C LEU A 401 -7.79 0.07 -13.06
N ARG A 402 -6.59 -0.36 -12.66
CA ARG A 402 -6.42 -1.33 -11.57
C ARG A 402 -7.00 -0.77 -10.28
N GLN A 403 -6.57 0.42 -9.89
CA GLN A 403 -7.00 1.06 -8.65
C GLN A 403 -8.49 1.38 -8.63
N ILE A 404 -9.07 1.85 -9.75
CA ILE A 404 -10.52 2.07 -9.77
C ILE A 404 -11.30 0.76 -9.72
N ALA A 405 -10.86 -0.29 -10.41
CA ALA A 405 -11.53 -1.59 -10.41
C ALA A 405 -11.50 -2.23 -9.01
N GLU A 406 -10.33 -2.27 -8.38
CA GLU A 406 -10.15 -2.79 -7.03
C GLU A 406 -10.95 -1.97 -6.00
N ALA A 407 -10.93 -0.64 -6.09
CA ALA A 407 -11.73 0.23 -5.21
C ALA A 407 -13.23 -0.06 -5.37
N LEU A 408 -13.68 -0.34 -6.59
CA LEU A 408 -15.05 -0.75 -6.88
C LEU A 408 -15.32 -2.23 -6.53
N GLY A 409 -14.39 -2.95 -5.89
CA GLY A 409 -14.58 -4.34 -5.46
C GLY A 409 -14.49 -5.37 -6.59
N ALA A 410 -13.88 -5.02 -7.72
CA ALA A 410 -13.63 -5.95 -8.81
C ALA A 410 -12.24 -6.59 -8.69
N VAL A 411 -12.15 -7.89 -8.97
CA VAL A 411 -10.89 -8.61 -9.16
C VAL A 411 -10.41 -8.37 -10.59
N ILE A 412 -9.12 -8.09 -10.77
CA ILE A 412 -8.51 -7.80 -12.08
C ILE A 412 -7.50 -8.87 -12.45
N SER A 413 -7.60 -9.39 -13.68
CA SER A 413 -6.62 -10.32 -14.26
C SER A 413 -6.24 -9.90 -15.68
N TYR A 414 -5.09 -10.37 -16.15
CA TYR A 414 -4.63 -10.13 -17.52
C TYR A 414 -4.34 -11.46 -18.20
N ASP A 415 -4.96 -11.69 -19.34
CA ASP A 415 -4.69 -12.84 -20.20
C ASP A 415 -3.67 -12.43 -21.27
N ALA A 416 -2.46 -12.97 -21.16
CA ALA A 416 -1.39 -12.70 -22.11
C ALA A 416 -1.64 -13.31 -23.50
N GLY A 417 -2.38 -14.41 -23.59
CA GLY A 417 -2.70 -15.09 -24.85
C GLY A 417 -3.70 -14.29 -25.69
N THR A 418 -4.72 -13.70 -25.04
CA THR A 418 -5.72 -12.86 -25.72
C THR A 418 -5.41 -11.36 -25.68
N GLN A 419 -4.42 -10.95 -24.88
CA GLN A 419 -4.10 -9.56 -24.56
C GLN A 419 -5.29 -8.78 -23.99
N GLN A 420 -6.11 -9.47 -23.19
CA GLN A 420 -7.30 -8.90 -22.58
C GLN A 420 -7.11 -8.71 -21.08
N ILE A 421 -7.59 -7.57 -20.58
CA ILE A 421 -7.76 -7.33 -19.15
C ILE A 421 -9.17 -7.79 -18.80
N ARG A 422 -9.29 -8.69 -17.83
CA ARG A 422 -10.56 -9.18 -17.30
C ARG A 422 -10.82 -8.54 -15.94
N LEU A 423 -12.03 -8.04 -15.72
CA LEU A 423 -12.50 -7.54 -14.43
C LEU A 423 -13.72 -8.36 -14.02
N ASP A 424 -13.69 -8.92 -12.81
CA ASP A 424 -14.77 -9.73 -12.25
C ASP A 424 -15.32 -9.04 -11.01
N ARG A 425 -16.62 -8.77 -10.98
CA ARG A 425 -17.32 -8.29 -9.78
C ARG A 425 -18.68 -8.96 -9.66
N GLY A 426 -18.82 -9.87 -8.70
CA GLY A 426 -20.01 -10.71 -8.58
C GLY A 426 -20.31 -11.41 -9.91
N LYS A 427 -21.50 -11.15 -10.47
CA LYS A 427 -21.93 -11.71 -11.76
C LYS A 427 -21.42 -10.97 -13.00
N ASP A 428 -20.82 -9.79 -12.83
CA ASP A 428 -20.43 -8.95 -13.95
C ASP A 428 -18.96 -9.21 -14.33
N ILE A 429 -18.78 -9.74 -15.53
CA ILE A 429 -17.49 -10.07 -16.13
C ILE A 429 -17.24 -9.14 -17.31
N LEU A 430 -16.17 -8.35 -17.20
CA LEU A 430 -15.79 -7.33 -18.17
C LEU A 430 -14.47 -7.73 -18.84
N TYR A 431 -14.38 -7.55 -20.16
CA TYR A 431 -13.15 -7.69 -20.93
C TYR A 431 -12.78 -6.40 -21.64
N LEU A 432 -11.53 -5.99 -21.48
CA LEU A 432 -10.94 -4.77 -22.02
C LEU A 432 -9.68 -5.12 -22.82
N LYS A 433 -9.42 -4.37 -23.90
CA LYS A 433 -8.16 -4.46 -24.65
C LYS A 433 -7.49 -3.09 -24.71
N ALA A 434 -6.17 -3.06 -24.47
CA ALA A 434 -5.36 -1.85 -24.60
C ALA A 434 -5.62 -1.13 -25.93
N ASN A 435 -5.69 0.21 -25.89
CA ASN A 435 -5.96 1.08 -27.04
C ASN A 435 -7.31 0.86 -27.74
N SER A 436 -8.23 0.10 -27.14
CA SER A 436 -9.61 -0.06 -27.62
C SER A 436 -10.54 0.96 -26.98
N ASN A 437 -11.60 1.36 -27.70
CA ASN A 437 -12.77 2.02 -27.13
C ASN A 437 -13.94 1.04 -26.89
N GLN A 438 -13.71 -0.27 -27.03
CA GLN A 438 -14.70 -1.32 -26.81
C GLN A 438 -14.41 -2.10 -25.54
N MET A 439 -15.48 -2.47 -24.83
CA MET A 439 -15.47 -3.40 -23.70
C MET A 439 -16.56 -4.46 -23.93
N THR A 440 -16.29 -5.71 -23.57
CA THR A 440 -17.33 -6.75 -23.53
C THR A 440 -17.78 -6.96 -22.09
N ILE A 441 -19.09 -6.99 -21.85
CA ILE A 441 -19.71 -7.19 -20.53
C ILE A 441 -20.65 -8.38 -20.63
N ASN A 442 -20.39 -9.45 -19.90
CA ASN A 442 -21.20 -10.68 -19.92
C ASN A 442 -21.49 -11.17 -21.36
N GLY A 443 -20.46 -11.12 -22.23
CA GLY A 443 -20.54 -11.49 -23.65
C GLY A 443 -21.09 -10.43 -24.61
N LYS A 444 -21.57 -9.26 -24.12
CA LYS A 444 -22.10 -8.17 -24.97
C LYS A 444 -21.11 -7.01 -25.09
N THR A 445 -20.78 -6.62 -26.32
CA THR A 445 -19.89 -5.47 -26.59
C THR A 445 -20.62 -4.13 -26.33
N LYS A 446 -19.97 -3.23 -25.60
CA LYS A 446 -20.35 -1.83 -25.41
C LYS A 446 -19.22 -0.89 -25.86
N GLN A 447 -19.60 0.25 -26.43
CA GLN A 447 -18.69 1.33 -26.81
C GLN A 447 -18.48 2.30 -25.65
N MET A 448 -17.23 2.69 -25.43
CA MET A 448 -16.83 3.74 -24.50
C MET A 448 -16.77 5.09 -25.23
N ALA A 449 -16.99 6.17 -24.49
CA ALA A 449 -16.95 7.53 -25.03
C ALA A 449 -15.54 7.96 -25.48
N THR A 450 -14.49 7.26 -25.06
CA THR A 450 -13.13 7.44 -25.58
C THR A 450 -12.32 6.15 -25.43
N SER A 451 -11.22 6.03 -26.16
CA SER A 451 -10.28 4.91 -26.06
C SER A 451 -9.52 4.92 -24.74
N ILE A 452 -9.22 3.71 -24.24
CA ILE A 452 -8.31 3.55 -23.10
C ILE A 452 -6.89 3.87 -23.55
N VAL A 453 -6.10 4.51 -22.68
CA VAL A 453 -4.75 5.00 -23.01
C VAL A 453 -3.73 4.57 -21.97
N SER A 454 -2.46 4.54 -22.33
CA SER A 454 -1.36 4.36 -21.37
C SER A 454 -0.82 5.71 -20.93
N LYS A 455 -0.74 5.96 -19.62
CA LYS A 455 -0.04 7.13 -19.03
C LYS A 455 0.88 6.64 -17.91
N ASN A 456 2.17 6.94 -17.99
CA ASN A 456 3.18 6.56 -16.98
C ASN A 456 3.13 5.07 -16.57
N GLY A 457 2.96 4.17 -17.55
CA GLY A 457 2.91 2.72 -17.28
C GLY A 457 1.60 2.24 -16.64
N ARG A 458 0.54 3.04 -16.66
CA ARG A 458 -0.81 2.66 -16.21
C ARG A 458 -1.81 2.72 -17.36
N THR A 459 -2.69 1.72 -17.41
CA THR A 459 -3.86 1.75 -18.29
C THR A 459 -4.89 2.69 -17.67
N MET A 460 -5.29 3.71 -18.42
CA MET A 460 -6.20 4.76 -18.00
C MET A 460 -7.54 4.58 -18.70
N VAL A 461 -8.64 4.59 -17.93
CA VAL A 461 -9.99 4.25 -18.39
C VAL A 461 -11.01 5.31 -17.99
N PRO A 462 -12.10 5.48 -18.76
CA PRO A 462 -13.16 6.43 -18.41
C PRO A 462 -13.81 6.04 -17.08
N VAL A 463 -13.68 6.90 -16.06
CA VAL A 463 -14.15 6.60 -14.69
C VAL A 463 -15.66 6.29 -14.65
N ARG A 464 -16.43 7.06 -15.43
CA ARG A 464 -17.88 6.90 -15.57
C ARG A 464 -18.25 5.50 -16.07
N PHE A 465 -17.55 5.04 -17.12
CA PHE A 465 -17.88 3.78 -17.76
C PHE A 465 -17.64 2.60 -16.83
N VAL A 466 -16.47 2.53 -16.17
CA VAL A 466 -16.17 1.43 -15.24
C VAL A 466 -17.15 1.42 -14.06
N THR A 467 -17.53 2.59 -13.55
CA THR A 467 -18.42 2.70 -12.39
C THR A 467 -19.87 2.36 -12.72
N GLU A 468 -20.42 2.92 -13.81
CA GLU A 468 -21.82 2.69 -14.23
C GLU A 468 -22.04 1.24 -14.67
N VAL A 469 -21.02 0.58 -15.24
CA VAL A 469 -21.12 -0.86 -15.60
C VAL A 469 -21.34 -1.73 -14.36
N PHE A 470 -20.73 -1.39 -13.23
CA PHE A 470 -20.96 -2.08 -11.96
C PHE A 470 -22.20 -1.57 -11.19
N GLY A 471 -23.03 -0.72 -11.80
CA GLY A 471 -24.26 -0.20 -11.20
C GLY A 471 -24.06 1.01 -10.28
N GLY A 472 -22.91 1.69 -10.35
CA GLY A 472 -22.66 2.91 -9.58
C GLY A 472 -23.04 4.20 -10.28
N GLU A 473 -23.17 5.26 -9.50
CA GLU A 473 -23.43 6.62 -9.97
C GLU A 473 -22.13 7.44 -10.02
N VAL A 474 -22.03 8.36 -10.99
CA VAL A 474 -20.88 9.25 -11.14
C VAL A 474 -21.32 10.71 -11.25
N THR A 475 -20.71 11.54 -10.40
CA THR A 475 -20.91 13.00 -10.33
C THR A 475 -19.59 13.72 -10.59
N TRP A 476 -19.67 14.95 -11.09
CA TRP A 476 -18.51 15.83 -11.30
C TRP A 476 -18.76 17.17 -10.62
N HIS A 477 -17.82 17.59 -9.78
CA HIS A 477 -17.81 18.87 -9.11
C HIS A 477 -16.71 19.74 -9.71
N GLU A 478 -17.09 20.68 -10.57
CA GLU A 478 -16.18 21.51 -11.36
C GLU A 478 -15.28 22.39 -10.48
N ASP A 479 -15.86 23.05 -9.47
CA ASP A 479 -15.15 23.97 -8.57
C ASP A 479 -14.02 23.29 -7.80
N THR A 480 -14.20 22.01 -7.47
CA THR A 480 -13.26 21.22 -6.69
C THR A 480 -12.45 20.24 -7.53
N LYS A 481 -12.73 20.13 -8.83
CA LYS A 481 -12.22 19.11 -9.75
C LYS A 481 -12.35 17.70 -9.17
N THR A 482 -13.53 17.37 -8.66
CA THR A 482 -13.78 16.11 -7.94
C THR A 482 -14.80 15.24 -8.67
N VAL A 483 -14.44 13.99 -8.91
CA VAL A 483 -15.35 12.93 -9.33
C VAL A 483 -15.93 12.28 -8.07
N GLY A 484 -17.24 12.28 -7.91
CA GLY A 484 -17.92 11.53 -6.85
C GLY A 484 -18.52 10.25 -7.40
N LEU A 485 -18.18 9.12 -6.80
CA LEU A 485 -18.67 7.78 -7.13
C LEU A 485 -19.52 7.28 -5.98
N LYS A 486 -20.71 6.75 -6.29
CA LYS A 486 -21.58 6.14 -5.30
C LYS A 486 -21.99 4.75 -5.77
N ILE A 487 -21.69 3.74 -4.97
CA ILE A 487 -21.96 2.35 -5.33
C ILE A 487 -21.99 1.48 -4.07
N ASP A 488 -22.79 0.42 -4.08
CA ASP A 488 -22.81 -0.54 -2.98
C ASP A 488 -21.57 -1.43 -3.03
N ILE A 489 -20.67 -1.31 -2.04
CA ILE A 489 -19.45 -2.11 -1.93
C ILE A 489 -19.63 -3.10 -0.79
N VAL A 490 -19.51 -4.38 -1.09
CA VAL A 490 -19.47 -5.44 -0.08
C VAL A 490 -18.03 -5.60 0.38
N ASN A 491 -17.71 -5.20 1.61
CA ASN A 491 -16.41 -5.44 2.22
C ASN A 491 -16.31 -6.90 2.67
N ILE A 492 -15.71 -7.75 1.83
CA ILE A 492 -15.61 -9.19 2.06
C ILE A 492 -14.87 -9.51 3.37
N GLU A 493 -13.76 -8.83 3.68
CA GLU A 493 -12.98 -9.09 4.89
C GLU A 493 -13.79 -8.80 6.15
N GLU A 494 -14.46 -7.64 6.18
CA GLU A 494 -15.30 -7.26 7.32
C GLU A 494 -16.48 -8.20 7.47
N LEU A 495 -17.13 -8.55 6.36
CA LEU A 495 -18.27 -9.46 6.35
C LEU A 495 -17.86 -10.88 6.80
N TYR A 496 -16.66 -11.33 6.42
CA TYR A 496 -16.10 -12.61 6.83
C TYR A 496 -15.76 -12.61 8.32
N ALA A 497 -15.15 -11.54 8.84
CA ALA A 497 -14.89 -11.40 10.27
C ALA A 497 -16.19 -11.38 11.09
N GLN A 498 -17.25 -10.72 10.59
CA GLN A 498 -18.57 -10.77 11.19
C GLN A 498 -19.15 -12.20 11.17
N ALA A 499 -19.01 -12.92 10.05
CA ALA A 499 -19.48 -14.30 9.92
C ALA A 499 -18.78 -15.24 10.92
N LEU A 500 -17.46 -15.15 11.04
CA LEU A 500 -16.68 -15.92 12.02
C LEU A 500 -17.09 -15.61 13.47
N LYS A 501 -17.35 -14.33 13.79
CA LYS A 501 -17.83 -13.94 15.12
C LYS A 501 -19.22 -14.52 15.42
N LEU A 502 -20.12 -14.52 14.44
CA LEU A 502 -21.45 -15.12 14.58
C LEU A 502 -21.34 -16.63 14.78
N GLU A 503 -20.50 -17.31 13.99
CA GLU A 503 -20.25 -18.74 14.10
C GLU A 503 -19.72 -19.12 15.49
N THR A 504 -18.68 -18.42 15.96
CA THR A 504 -18.08 -18.67 17.29
C THR A 504 -19.04 -18.37 18.44
N SER A 505 -19.99 -17.45 18.25
CA SER A 505 -21.07 -17.19 19.22
C SER A 505 -22.23 -18.19 19.16
N GLY A 506 -22.18 -19.17 18.25
CA GLY A 506 -23.23 -20.18 18.05
C GLY A 506 -24.40 -19.73 17.16
N ASN A 507 -24.39 -18.49 16.66
CA ASN A 507 -25.39 -17.99 15.72
C ASN A 507 -25.07 -18.45 14.28
N LEU A 508 -25.33 -19.72 14.00
CA LEU A 508 -25.03 -20.34 12.72
C LEU A 508 -25.84 -19.75 11.55
N GLU A 509 -27.12 -19.43 11.75
CA GLU A 509 -27.96 -18.83 10.69
C GLU A 509 -27.46 -17.44 10.29
N GLY A 510 -27.05 -16.64 11.29
CA GLY A 510 -26.40 -15.36 11.05
C GLY A 510 -25.09 -15.51 10.28
N ALA A 511 -24.26 -16.49 10.65
CA ALA A 511 -23.01 -16.78 9.95
C ALA A 511 -23.25 -17.21 8.49
N ILE A 512 -24.20 -18.13 8.24
CA ILE A 512 -24.58 -18.58 6.89
C ILE A 512 -25.00 -17.39 6.03
N THR A 513 -25.89 -16.54 6.54
CA THR A 513 -26.35 -15.33 5.83
C THR A 513 -25.18 -14.45 5.39
N LYS A 514 -24.19 -14.28 6.26
CA LYS A 514 -23.00 -13.47 5.96
C LYS A 514 -22.08 -14.15 4.95
N TYR A 515 -21.81 -15.45 5.09
CA TYR A 515 -21.02 -16.20 4.10
C TYR A 515 -21.68 -16.23 2.72
N LEU A 516 -23.01 -16.33 2.64
CA LEU A 516 -23.75 -16.26 1.37
C LEU A 516 -23.62 -14.88 0.72
N ALA A 517 -23.77 -13.81 1.50
CA ALA A 517 -23.58 -12.44 0.98
C ALA A 517 -22.13 -12.21 0.49
N ILE A 518 -21.13 -12.87 1.07
CA ILE A 518 -19.77 -12.89 0.53
C ILE A 518 -19.74 -13.60 -0.83
N LEU A 519 -20.38 -14.76 -0.95
CA LEU A 519 -20.41 -15.52 -2.21
C LEU A 519 -21.23 -14.86 -3.32
N ASP A 520 -22.19 -14.00 -2.96
CA ASP A 520 -22.89 -13.16 -3.93
C ASP A 520 -21.96 -12.07 -4.52
N ALA A 521 -21.02 -11.57 -3.71
CA ALA A 521 -20.03 -10.57 -4.11
C ALA A 521 -18.79 -11.18 -4.80
N ASN A 522 -18.34 -12.34 -4.31
CA ASN A 522 -17.22 -13.11 -4.81
C ASN A 522 -17.53 -14.61 -4.66
N ASP A 523 -18.02 -15.19 -5.76
CA ASP A 523 -18.47 -16.58 -5.79
C ASP A 523 -17.34 -17.62 -5.65
N GLN A 524 -16.09 -17.16 -5.75
CA GLN A 524 -14.85 -17.95 -5.64
C GLN A 524 -14.16 -17.78 -4.26
N HIS A 525 -14.80 -17.16 -3.27
CA HIS A 525 -14.21 -16.99 -1.95
C HIS A 525 -14.09 -18.33 -1.18
N LEU A 526 -12.96 -19.02 -1.37
CA LEU A 526 -12.64 -20.32 -0.80
C LEU A 526 -12.89 -20.44 0.72
N PRO A 527 -12.51 -19.46 1.57
CA PRO A 527 -12.79 -19.55 3.00
C PRO A 527 -14.29 -19.63 3.32
N SER A 528 -15.13 -18.85 2.62
CA SER A 528 -16.59 -18.88 2.80
C SER A 528 -17.19 -20.20 2.31
N LEU A 529 -16.71 -20.73 1.18
CA LEU A 529 -17.16 -22.03 0.66
C LEU A 529 -16.89 -23.15 1.67
N ARG A 530 -15.67 -23.20 2.22
CA ARG A 530 -15.31 -24.17 3.27
C ARG A 530 -16.19 -24.01 4.50
N LYS A 531 -16.35 -22.77 4.99
CA LYS A 531 -17.11 -22.50 6.22
C LYS A 531 -18.59 -22.85 6.08
N LEU A 532 -19.20 -22.57 4.94
CA LEU A 532 -20.58 -23.00 4.66
C LEU A 532 -20.69 -24.53 4.67
N ALA A 533 -19.79 -25.24 3.99
CA ALA A 533 -19.79 -26.70 3.98
C ALA A 533 -19.64 -27.29 5.40
N GLU A 534 -18.72 -26.75 6.22
CA GLU A 534 -18.53 -27.14 7.62
C GLU A 534 -19.79 -26.92 8.46
N ILE A 535 -20.48 -25.78 8.30
CA ILE A 535 -21.71 -25.48 9.03
C ILE A 535 -22.86 -26.40 8.60
N TYR A 536 -23.06 -26.60 7.29
CA TYR A 536 -24.10 -27.50 6.80
C TYR A 536 -23.82 -28.96 7.22
N SER A 537 -22.56 -29.38 7.26
CA SER A 537 -22.16 -30.69 7.77
C SER A 537 -22.55 -30.87 9.24
N LYS A 538 -22.28 -29.87 10.09
CA LYS A 538 -22.72 -29.85 11.50
C LYS A 538 -24.26 -29.91 11.64
N LYS A 539 -24.99 -29.32 10.69
CA LYS A 539 -26.46 -29.37 10.62
C LYS A 539 -27.00 -30.67 10.00
N GLN A 540 -26.13 -31.60 9.58
CA GLN A 540 -26.48 -32.82 8.85
C GLN A 540 -27.19 -32.56 7.50
N ASP A 541 -27.02 -31.36 6.95
CA ASP A 541 -27.49 -31.02 5.61
C ASP A 541 -26.43 -31.45 4.58
N HIS A 542 -26.43 -32.75 4.27
CA HIS A 542 -25.43 -33.35 3.39
C HIS A 542 -25.50 -32.82 1.96
N ALA A 543 -26.68 -32.41 1.48
CA ALA A 543 -26.86 -31.87 0.13
C ALA A 543 -26.11 -30.54 -0.04
N ASN A 544 -26.33 -29.58 0.87
CA ASN A 544 -25.59 -28.32 0.84
C ASN A 544 -24.10 -28.51 1.14
N THR A 545 -23.75 -29.44 2.03
CA THR A 545 -22.35 -29.79 2.32
C THR A 545 -21.60 -30.20 1.05
N ILE A 546 -22.17 -31.13 0.27
CA ILE A 546 -21.60 -31.59 -1.01
C ILE A 546 -21.50 -30.44 -2.00
N TYR A 547 -22.57 -29.65 -2.16
CA TYR A 547 -22.60 -28.52 -3.09
C TYR A 547 -21.43 -27.54 -2.87
N TYR A 548 -21.21 -27.11 -1.62
CA TYR A 548 -20.14 -26.15 -1.32
C TYR A 548 -18.74 -26.77 -1.39
N TYR A 549 -18.56 -28.05 -1.05
CA TYR A 549 -17.28 -28.74 -1.24
C TYR A 549 -16.95 -28.95 -2.73
N GLU A 550 -17.91 -29.31 -3.57
CA GLU A 550 -17.69 -29.42 -5.02
C GLU A 550 -17.37 -28.06 -5.64
N LYS A 551 -18.06 -27.00 -5.20
CA LYS A 551 -17.75 -25.63 -5.62
C LYS A 551 -16.34 -25.21 -5.19
N PHE A 552 -15.91 -25.57 -3.98
CA PHE A 552 -14.53 -25.37 -3.51
C PHE A 552 -13.52 -26.11 -4.41
N LEU A 553 -13.75 -27.40 -4.65
CA LEU A 553 -12.82 -28.25 -5.42
C LEU A 553 -12.74 -27.91 -6.91
N ASN A 554 -13.74 -27.20 -7.46
CA ASN A 554 -13.64 -26.64 -8.80
C ASN A 554 -12.56 -25.55 -8.92
N ILE A 555 -12.22 -24.90 -7.80
CA ILE A 555 -11.24 -23.83 -7.71
C ILE A 555 -9.90 -24.39 -7.21
N ASP A 556 -9.90 -25.07 -6.07
CA ASP A 556 -8.71 -25.72 -5.50
C ASP A 556 -8.87 -27.25 -5.52
N LYS A 557 -8.26 -27.89 -6.53
CA LYS A 557 -8.39 -29.32 -6.79
C LYS A 557 -7.48 -30.18 -5.92
N ASP A 558 -6.51 -29.57 -5.25
CA ASP A 558 -5.42 -30.28 -4.57
C ASP A 558 -5.64 -30.38 -3.05
N ASP A 559 -6.72 -29.77 -2.52
CA ASP A 559 -7.06 -29.87 -1.10
C ASP A 559 -7.55 -31.28 -0.72
N THR A 560 -6.61 -32.07 -0.21
CA THR A 560 -6.85 -33.46 0.24
C THR A 560 -7.85 -33.57 1.39
N GLY A 561 -7.97 -32.55 2.24
CA GLY A 561 -8.89 -32.55 3.37
C GLY A 561 -10.35 -32.39 2.93
N ILE A 562 -10.59 -31.52 1.94
CA ILE A 562 -11.91 -31.32 1.35
C ILE A 562 -12.36 -32.56 0.57
N TRP A 563 -11.46 -33.21 -0.19
CA TRP A 563 -11.77 -34.49 -0.84
C TRP A 563 -12.23 -35.56 0.14
N GLY A 564 -11.54 -35.72 1.28
CA GLY A 564 -11.96 -36.65 2.32
C GLY A 564 -13.32 -36.30 2.94
N SER A 565 -13.55 -35.02 3.22
CA SER A 565 -14.81 -34.52 3.79
C SER A 565 -16.00 -34.70 2.83
N LEU A 566 -15.76 -34.49 1.54
CA LEU A 566 -16.71 -34.76 0.46
C LEU A 566 -17.05 -36.26 0.40
N GLY A 567 -16.04 -37.13 0.50
CA GLY A 567 -16.23 -38.58 0.52
C GLY A 567 -17.16 -39.05 1.65
N TRP A 568 -16.94 -38.56 2.87
CA TRP A 568 -17.82 -38.87 4.01
C TRP A 568 -19.24 -38.34 3.83
N SER A 569 -19.38 -37.13 3.27
CA SER A 569 -20.68 -36.51 3.03
C SER A 569 -21.50 -37.27 1.96
N LYS A 570 -20.83 -37.74 0.90
CA LYS A 570 -21.46 -38.59 -0.14
C LYS A 570 -21.83 -39.98 0.39
N LEU A 571 -20.97 -40.58 1.22
CA LEU A 571 -21.26 -41.85 1.87
C LEU A 571 -22.50 -41.75 2.78
N ALA A 572 -22.67 -40.63 3.49
CA ALA A 572 -23.86 -40.40 4.32
C ALA A 572 -25.18 -40.32 3.51
N LEU A 573 -25.12 -39.87 2.24
CA LEU A 573 -26.24 -39.91 1.30
C LEU A 573 -26.35 -41.22 0.50
N GLN A 574 -25.54 -42.23 0.83
CA GLN A 574 -25.47 -43.51 0.10
C GLN A 574 -25.03 -43.36 -1.38
N ASP A 575 -24.36 -42.25 -1.74
CA ASP A 575 -23.65 -42.12 -3.01
C ASP A 575 -22.29 -42.81 -2.90
N PHE A 576 -22.29 -44.14 -2.91
CA PHE A 576 -21.08 -44.95 -2.75
C PHE A 576 -20.06 -44.72 -3.87
N THR A 577 -20.52 -44.55 -5.10
CA THR A 577 -19.65 -44.31 -6.26
C THR A 577 -18.93 -42.98 -6.13
N GLY A 578 -19.68 -41.90 -5.84
CA GLY A 578 -19.09 -40.59 -5.63
C GLY A 578 -18.20 -40.52 -4.39
N ALA A 579 -18.55 -41.23 -3.31
CA ALA A 579 -17.71 -41.35 -2.12
C ALA A 579 -16.38 -42.04 -2.42
N ALA A 580 -16.40 -43.18 -3.14
CA ALA A 580 -15.19 -43.88 -3.55
C ALA A 580 -14.30 -42.99 -4.43
N GLN A 581 -14.87 -42.26 -5.39
CA GLN A 581 -14.11 -41.34 -6.24
C GLN A 581 -13.42 -40.24 -5.42
N ALA A 582 -14.12 -39.66 -4.44
CA ALA A 582 -13.56 -38.61 -3.60
C ALA A 582 -12.40 -39.12 -2.74
N PHE A 583 -12.54 -40.29 -2.10
CA PHE A 583 -11.43 -40.87 -1.33
C PHE A 583 -10.27 -41.36 -2.21
N LEU A 584 -10.55 -41.84 -3.44
CA LEU A 584 -9.50 -42.15 -4.42
C LEU A 584 -8.69 -40.90 -4.75
N LYS A 585 -9.35 -39.78 -5.04
CA LYS A 585 -8.67 -38.49 -5.25
C LYS A 585 -7.84 -38.06 -4.05
N GLN A 586 -8.35 -38.25 -2.84
CA GLN A 586 -7.60 -37.97 -1.62
C GLN A 586 -6.29 -38.77 -1.53
N VAL A 587 -6.30 -40.08 -1.81
CA VAL A 587 -5.09 -40.92 -1.75
C VAL A 587 -4.18 -40.75 -2.98
N GLU A 588 -4.70 -40.32 -4.13
CA GLU A 588 -3.89 -39.93 -5.28
C GLU A 588 -3.05 -38.69 -4.97
N LEU A 589 -3.65 -37.68 -4.33
CA LEU A 589 -2.98 -36.44 -3.95
C LEU A 589 -2.08 -36.60 -2.72
N ASN A 590 -2.48 -37.46 -1.77
CA ASN A 590 -1.67 -37.82 -0.61
C ASN A 590 -1.63 -39.35 -0.41
N PRO A 591 -0.62 -40.02 -1.00
CA PRO A 591 -0.45 -41.47 -0.90
C PRO A 591 -0.23 -42.02 0.52
N ASP A 592 0.06 -41.16 1.49
CA ASP A 592 0.25 -41.51 2.90
C ASP A 592 -0.99 -41.22 3.77
N SER A 593 -2.11 -40.80 3.17
CA SER A 593 -3.36 -40.52 3.88
C SER A 593 -4.04 -41.80 4.36
N PHE A 594 -3.85 -42.16 5.63
CA PHE A 594 -4.58 -43.28 6.23
C PHE A 594 -6.10 -43.04 6.21
N GLN A 595 -6.55 -41.79 6.36
CA GLN A 595 -7.96 -41.44 6.35
C GLN A 595 -8.62 -41.74 5.00
N GLY A 596 -7.92 -41.49 3.90
CA GLY A 596 -8.41 -41.79 2.56
C GLY A 596 -8.57 -43.30 2.34
N TYR A 597 -7.57 -44.10 2.72
CA TYR A 597 -7.66 -45.56 2.64
C TYR A 597 -8.74 -46.12 3.57
N TYR A 598 -8.88 -45.59 4.78
CA TYR A 598 -9.96 -45.98 5.69
C TYR A 598 -11.34 -45.66 5.10
N GLY A 599 -11.49 -44.47 4.50
CA GLY A 599 -12.70 -44.06 3.79
C GLY A 599 -13.07 -45.02 2.65
N LEU A 600 -12.10 -45.43 1.82
CA LEU A 600 -12.31 -46.44 0.78
C LEU A 600 -12.75 -47.78 1.38
N GLY A 601 -12.08 -48.23 2.44
CA GLY A 601 -12.48 -49.45 3.16
C GLY A 601 -13.92 -49.38 3.65
N ALA A 602 -14.30 -48.24 4.23
CA ALA A 602 -15.66 -47.99 4.71
C ALA A 602 -16.68 -47.99 3.56
N VAL A 603 -16.40 -47.33 2.43
CA VAL A 603 -17.30 -47.32 1.26
C VAL A 603 -17.52 -48.73 0.73
N TYR A 604 -16.45 -49.52 0.53
CA TYR A 604 -16.57 -50.90 0.03
C TYR A 604 -17.18 -51.87 1.07
N SER A 605 -17.30 -51.46 2.33
CA SER A 605 -18.02 -52.20 3.38
C SER A 605 -19.52 -51.85 3.50
N TYR A 606 -20.02 -50.81 2.82
CA TYR A 606 -21.43 -50.39 2.87
C TYR A 606 -22.17 -50.57 1.52
N TYR A 607 -23.50 -50.69 1.60
CA TYR A 607 -24.37 -51.60 0.82
C TYR A 607 -24.65 -51.21 -0.66
N GLY A 608 -24.45 -52.17 -1.58
CA GLY A 608 -24.80 -52.11 -3.02
C GLY A 608 -23.86 -52.92 -3.93
N ASN A 609 -22.66 -53.24 -3.43
CA ASN A 609 -21.64 -54.14 -3.99
C ASN A 609 -20.57 -54.33 -2.90
N GLU A 610 -20.88 -55.08 -1.83
CA GLU A 610 -19.87 -55.43 -0.81
C GLU A 610 -18.70 -56.15 -1.49
N ASP A 611 -17.60 -55.44 -1.71
CA ASP A 611 -16.36 -56.00 -2.24
C ASP A 611 -15.43 -56.22 -1.05
N ILE A 612 -15.69 -57.30 -0.31
CA ILE A 612 -15.00 -57.64 0.93
C ILE A 612 -13.48 -57.65 0.72
N ALA A 613 -13.02 -58.14 -0.43
CA ALA A 613 -11.60 -58.18 -0.78
C ALA A 613 -11.01 -56.77 -0.88
N LYS A 614 -11.67 -55.84 -1.59
CA LYS A 614 -11.24 -54.44 -1.64
C LYS A 614 -11.34 -53.76 -0.28
N ALA A 615 -12.44 -53.95 0.45
CA ALA A 615 -12.62 -53.36 1.76
C ALA A 615 -11.48 -53.76 2.71
N LYS A 616 -11.15 -55.06 2.80
CA LYS A 616 -10.01 -55.56 3.57
C LYS A 616 -8.68 -54.98 3.09
N SER A 617 -8.45 -54.94 1.78
CA SER A 617 -7.22 -54.39 1.21
C SER A 617 -7.02 -52.91 1.59
N TYR A 618 -8.08 -52.11 1.52
CA TYR A 618 -8.02 -50.69 1.88
C TYR A 618 -7.91 -50.48 3.39
N PHE A 619 -8.60 -51.26 4.21
CA PHE A 619 -8.41 -51.22 5.66
C PHE A 619 -6.98 -51.61 6.06
N GLN A 620 -6.39 -52.62 5.41
CA GLN A 620 -5.00 -53.02 5.64
C GLN A 620 -4.03 -51.87 5.28
N LYS A 621 -4.22 -51.23 4.12
CA LYS A 621 -3.44 -50.04 3.74
C LYS A 621 -3.61 -48.90 4.74
N ALA A 622 -4.82 -48.67 5.26
CA ALA A 622 -5.04 -47.65 6.28
C ALA A 622 -4.21 -47.94 7.55
N LEU A 623 -4.14 -49.21 7.99
CA LEU A 623 -3.30 -49.62 9.12
C LEU A 623 -1.81 -49.41 8.83
N GLU A 624 -1.34 -49.78 7.65
CA GLU A 624 0.05 -49.57 7.20
C GLU A 624 0.45 -48.09 7.17
N LYS A 625 -0.49 -47.21 6.79
CA LYS A 625 -0.32 -45.75 6.78
C LYS A 625 -0.53 -45.08 8.14
N GLY A 626 -0.71 -45.86 9.20
CA GLY A 626 -0.73 -45.35 10.57
C GLY A 626 -2.12 -44.97 11.08
N ALA A 627 -3.19 -45.66 10.67
CA ALA A 627 -4.49 -45.52 11.31
C ALA A 627 -4.41 -45.79 12.83
N THR A 628 -5.12 -45.00 13.63
CA THR A 628 -5.12 -45.08 15.09
C THR A 628 -6.54 -45.04 15.68
N GLY A 629 -6.65 -45.28 16.99
CA GLY A 629 -7.89 -45.13 17.74
C GLY A 629 -9.05 -46.00 17.24
N ALA A 630 -10.24 -45.41 17.16
CA ALA A 630 -11.46 -46.12 16.76
C ALA A 630 -11.39 -46.66 15.32
N GLN A 631 -10.75 -45.93 14.40
CA GLN A 631 -10.62 -46.35 13.00
C GLN A 631 -9.70 -47.57 12.87
N LYS A 632 -8.59 -47.61 13.63
CA LYS A 632 -7.73 -48.79 13.72
C LYS A 632 -8.51 -50.01 14.22
N ASN A 633 -9.17 -49.87 15.37
CA ASN A 633 -9.90 -50.98 15.98
C ASN A 633 -11.02 -51.51 15.06
N HIS A 634 -11.71 -50.60 14.36
CA HIS A 634 -12.73 -50.98 13.38
C HIS A 634 -12.13 -51.74 12.19
N ALA A 635 -11.05 -51.22 11.60
CA ALA A 635 -10.35 -51.86 10.48
C ALA A 635 -9.85 -53.26 10.85
N GLU A 636 -9.18 -53.41 12.00
CA GLU A 636 -8.69 -54.72 12.49
C GLU A 636 -9.83 -55.71 12.70
N ASN A 637 -10.91 -55.28 13.35
CA ASN A 637 -12.07 -56.13 13.59
C ASN A 637 -12.74 -56.55 12.28
N TYR A 638 -12.94 -55.63 11.33
CA TYR A 638 -13.53 -55.94 10.03
C TYR A 638 -12.69 -56.97 9.26
N ILE A 639 -11.36 -56.82 9.25
CA ILE A 639 -10.45 -57.76 8.58
C ILE A 639 -10.53 -59.17 9.20
N GLN A 640 -10.71 -59.26 10.51
CA GLN A 640 -10.78 -60.54 11.24
C GLN A 640 -12.14 -61.24 11.14
N THR A 641 -13.24 -60.50 11.00
CA THR A 641 -14.61 -61.03 11.18
C THR A 641 -15.40 -61.20 9.89
N LYS A 642 -15.09 -60.42 8.85
CA LYS A 642 -15.51 -60.67 7.47
C LYS A 642 -14.41 -61.41 6.75
#